data_AF-A0AAV7QJV5-F1
#
_entry.id   AF-A0AAV7QJV5-F1
#
_cell.length_a   1.000
_cell.length_b   1.000
_cell.length_c   1.000
_cell.angle_alpha   90.00
_cell.angle_beta   90.00
_cell.angle_gamma   90.00
#
_symmetry.space_group_name_H-M   'P 1'
#
loop_
_entity.id
_entity.type
_entity.pdbx_description
1 polymer ?
#
loop_
_entity_poly.entity_id
_entity_poly.type
_entity_poly.pdbx_seq_one_letter_code
_entity_poly.pdbx_strand_id
1 'polypeptide(L)'
;MACTYVRTEVNYTEEVEDPVDSDGEVLGFENLVFSIFEFVHILLENNKFKSTVKKALPELIYYMILYMQITEEQIKVWTANPQQFVEDEDDDTFSYTVRIAAQDLLLAVSTEFQNESAAALAAAATRHLQEAEQTKSHGSEHWWKIHEACMLALGSVKSIITDNVKNGQIQFDMHGFLTGVILTDLNSSVSPFLLGRALWAASRFTVAMSTELIQQFLQATVSGLHETQPPSVRISAVRAIWGYCDQLKTSESTHVLQPYLPSVLDGLIHLAAQFSADVLNLVMETLCIVTTVDPVFTTNVENKICPFTIAIFLKYSNDPVVASLAQDIFKELAQIEGCQGPMQMRLIPTLVSIMHAPVDKIPPGLCSTSIDILTTVVRHTKPPLSELLICQAFPAVAQCTLHTDDNATMQNGGECLRAYVSVALEQIAQWHDEQGHNGLWYVMQVVSQLLDPRTSEFTAAFVGRLVSTLISKAGQELGDNLDQILRAILSKMQQAETLSVMQSLIMVFAHLVHSQLEPLLEFLCSLPGPTGKPALEFVMTEWMNRQHLFYGQYENKVSSIALCKLLQYGINTDDKRLQDIKVKGEELFNMEEGIRTRSKTAKNPERWTTIPLLVKIYKLLINELSNAMEANATRQSAAEWSQDETSDMWEDEDEEDDEEEGLAGQLLSDILSANKYDDDYYEDDEDDPDALKDPLYQVDLQAYLTDFLCQFAQQPCFTVFSEHLNESERRVLQAIGI
;
A
#
# COMPACT_ATOMS: atom_id res chain seq x y z
N MET A 1 -4.10 -38.08 -19.83
CA MET A 1 -4.76 -37.12 -18.93
C MET A 1 -4.86 -35.75 -19.58
N ALA A 2 -3.75 -35.03 -19.81
CA ALA A 2 -3.81 -33.73 -20.51
C ALA A 2 -4.51 -33.79 -21.88
N CYS A 3 -4.24 -34.82 -22.72
CA CYS A 3 -4.98 -34.98 -23.98
C CYS A 3 -6.49 -35.26 -23.78
N THR A 4 -6.87 -35.91 -22.68
CA THR A 4 -8.28 -36.14 -22.33
C THR A 4 -8.91 -34.81 -21.94
N TYR A 5 -8.31 -34.07 -21.01
CA TYR A 5 -8.72 -32.70 -20.63
C TYR A 5 -8.94 -31.81 -21.86
N VAL A 6 -7.97 -31.79 -22.77
CA VAL A 6 -8.04 -30.95 -23.97
C VAL A 6 -9.20 -31.34 -24.89
N ARG A 7 -9.52 -32.64 -24.97
CA ARG A 7 -10.64 -33.09 -25.80
C ARG A 7 -12.00 -32.92 -25.13
N THR A 8 -12.06 -33.09 -23.81
CA THR A 8 -13.31 -33.18 -23.07
C THR A 8 -13.73 -31.87 -22.44
N GLU A 9 -12.79 -31.11 -21.88
CA GLU A 9 -13.06 -29.84 -21.18
C GLU A 9 -12.69 -28.62 -22.03
N VAL A 10 -11.54 -28.66 -22.71
CA VAL A 10 -11.08 -27.49 -23.48
C VAL A 10 -11.86 -27.33 -24.77
N ASN A 11 -12.06 -28.40 -25.55
CA ASN A 11 -12.61 -28.34 -26.92
C ASN A 11 -13.98 -29.02 -27.10
N TYR A 12 -14.51 -29.72 -26.10
CA TYR A 12 -15.80 -30.44 -26.17
C TYR A 12 -15.92 -31.37 -27.40
N THR A 13 -14.81 -32.00 -27.79
CA THR A 13 -14.72 -32.93 -28.92
C THR A 13 -15.06 -34.38 -28.55
N GLU A 14 -15.02 -34.72 -27.26
CA GLU A 14 -15.41 -36.02 -26.71
C GLU A 14 -16.31 -35.78 -25.48
N GLU A 15 -17.42 -36.51 -25.34
CA GLU A 15 -18.28 -36.47 -24.15
C GLU A 15 -17.67 -37.32 -23.01
N VAL A 16 -17.78 -36.87 -21.76
CA VAL A 16 -17.33 -37.62 -20.57
C VAL A 16 -18.54 -38.12 -19.79
N GLU A 17 -18.55 -39.41 -19.47
CA GLU A 17 -19.39 -39.95 -18.40
C GLU A 17 -18.65 -39.74 -17.07
N ASP A 18 -19.03 -38.71 -16.31
CA ASP A 18 -18.39 -38.45 -15.03
C ASP A 18 -18.69 -39.57 -14.03
N PRO A 19 -17.66 -40.16 -13.39
CA PRO A 19 -17.87 -41.18 -12.37
C PRO A 19 -18.54 -40.56 -11.14
N VAL A 20 -19.67 -41.13 -10.74
CA VAL A 20 -20.37 -40.76 -9.49
C VAL A 20 -19.86 -41.65 -8.37
N ASP A 21 -19.40 -41.05 -7.28
CA ASP A 21 -18.93 -41.80 -6.11
C ASP A 21 -20.09 -42.48 -5.35
N SER A 22 -19.78 -43.20 -4.26
CA SER A 22 -20.79 -43.89 -3.46
C SER A 22 -21.77 -42.97 -2.73
N ASP A 23 -21.43 -41.69 -2.60
CA ASP A 23 -22.21 -40.67 -1.91
C ASP A 23 -23.05 -39.84 -2.89
N GLY A 24 -22.91 -40.08 -4.19
CA GLY A 24 -23.66 -39.40 -5.24
C GLY A 24 -22.97 -38.17 -5.80
N GLU A 25 -21.70 -37.93 -5.44
CA GLU A 25 -20.91 -36.81 -5.96
C GLU A 25 -20.29 -37.17 -7.31
N VAL A 26 -20.50 -36.29 -8.28
CA VAL A 26 -19.90 -36.39 -9.60
C VAL A 26 -18.42 -36.02 -9.45
N LEU A 27 -17.51 -36.99 -9.50
CA LEU A 27 -16.06 -36.77 -9.46
C LEU A 27 -15.61 -36.21 -10.81
N GLY A 28 -15.80 -34.91 -11.00
CA GLY A 28 -15.37 -34.20 -12.20
C GLY A 28 -13.86 -34.37 -12.41
N PHE A 29 -13.48 -34.58 -13.67
CA PHE A 29 -12.08 -34.72 -14.09
C PHE A 29 -11.19 -33.55 -13.61
N GLU A 30 -11.76 -32.37 -13.42
CA GLU A 30 -11.09 -31.17 -12.88
C GLU A 30 -10.53 -31.37 -11.45
N ASN A 31 -11.26 -32.03 -10.55
CA ASN A 31 -10.80 -32.29 -9.17
C ASN A 31 -9.54 -33.15 -9.11
N LEU A 32 -9.42 -34.09 -10.05
CA LEU A 32 -8.22 -34.89 -10.20
C LEU A 32 -7.04 -34.05 -10.69
N VAL A 33 -7.27 -33.08 -11.59
CA VAL A 33 -6.22 -32.17 -12.06
C VAL A 33 -5.73 -31.28 -10.91
N PHE A 34 -6.65 -30.71 -10.10
CA PHE A 34 -6.27 -29.94 -8.91
C PHE A 34 -5.41 -30.78 -7.94
N SER A 35 -5.84 -32.01 -7.65
CA SER A 35 -5.09 -32.92 -6.76
C SER A 35 -3.67 -33.21 -7.27
N ILE A 36 -3.46 -33.20 -8.59
CA ILE A 36 -2.13 -33.39 -9.19
C ILE A 36 -1.27 -32.14 -9.01
N PHE A 37 -1.82 -30.94 -9.21
CA PHE A 37 -1.07 -29.71 -8.98
C PHE A 37 -0.67 -29.56 -7.52
N GLU A 38 -1.59 -29.84 -6.58
CA GLU A 38 -1.31 -29.89 -5.15
C GLU A 38 -0.19 -30.88 -4.81
N PHE A 39 -0.20 -32.06 -5.42
CA PHE A 39 0.90 -33.01 -5.23
C PHE A 39 2.24 -32.45 -5.71
N VAL A 40 2.29 -31.72 -6.83
CA VAL A 40 3.52 -31.07 -7.31
C VAL A 40 3.96 -29.96 -6.35
N HIS A 41 3.03 -29.15 -5.80
CA HIS A 41 3.33 -28.15 -4.77
C HIS A 41 3.96 -28.79 -3.54
N ILE A 42 3.41 -29.89 -3.03
CA ILE A 42 3.97 -30.63 -1.89
C ILE A 42 5.42 -31.10 -2.16
N LEU A 43 5.71 -31.53 -3.39
CA LEU A 43 7.08 -31.89 -3.78
C LEU A 43 8.01 -30.66 -3.85
N LEU A 44 7.49 -29.52 -4.30
CA LEU A 44 8.24 -28.27 -4.44
C LEU A 44 8.62 -27.67 -3.08
N GLU A 45 7.71 -27.72 -2.11
CA GLU A 45 7.92 -27.24 -0.73
C GLU A 45 8.89 -28.14 0.06
N ASN A 46 9.11 -29.38 -0.38
CA ASN A 46 9.99 -30.32 0.29
C ASN A 46 11.42 -30.27 -0.26
N ASN A 47 12.39 -29.85 0.57
CA ASN A 47 13.81 -29.76 0.21
C ASN A 47 14.40 -31.06 -0.38
N LYS A 48 13.90 -32.24 0.02
CA LYS A 48 14.38 -33.54 -0.51
C LYS A 48 13.80 -33.85 -1.89
N PHE A 49 12.57 -33.41 -2.18
CA PHE A 49 11.85 -33.80 -3.40
C PHE A 49 11.82 -32.74 -4.50
N LYS A 50 12.05 -31.46 -4.17
CA LYS A 50 12.01 -30.34 -5.13
C LYS A 50 12.98 -30.49 -6.29
N SER A 51 14.11 -31.18 -6.07
CA SER A 51 15.07 -31.54 -7.13
C SER A 51 14.49 -32.43 -8.24
N THR A 52 13.45 -33.22 -7.93
CA THR A 52 12.74 -34.05 -8.91
C THR A 52 11.85 -33.19 -9.81
N VAL A 53 11.16 -32.20 -9.22
CA VAL A 53 10.36 -31.21 -9.96
C VAL A 53 11.28 -30.41 -10.88
N LYS A 54 12.41 -29.90 -10.37
CA LYS A 54 13.45 -29.19 -11.14
C LYS A 54 13.89 -29.96 -12.38
N LYS A 55 14.14 -31.28 -12.26
CA LYS A 55 14.53 -32.13 -13.40
C LYS A 55 13.40 -32.35 -14.42
N ALA A 56 12.15 -32.29 -13.98
CA ALA A 56 10.98 -32.52 -14.81
C ALA A 56 10.42 -31.24 -15.48
N LEU A 57 10.94 -30.06 -15.16
CA LEU A 57 10.42 -28.76 -15.63
C LEU A 57 10.09 -28.70 -17.12
N PRO A 58 10.93 -29.18 -18.07
CA PRO A 58 10.61 -29.09 -19.49
C PRO A 58 9.31 -29.79 -19.89
N GLU A 59 9.07 -30.99 -19.36
CA GLU A 59 7.84 -31.74 -19.63
C GLU A 59 6.68 -31.22 -18.79
N LEU A 60 6.94 -30.90 -17.51
CA LEU A 60 5.92 -30.37 -16.59
C LEU A 60 5.30 -29.09 -17.15
N ILE A 61 6.13 -28.10 -17.52
CA ILE A 61 5.67 -26.83 -18.10
C ILE A 61 4.97 -27.04 -19.44
N TYR A 62 5.45 -27.97 -20.28
CA TYR A 62 4.76 -28.35 -21.51
C TYR A 62 3.31 -28.81 -21.24
N TYR A 63 3.08 -29.65 -20.24
CA TYR A 63 1.73 -30.08 -19.88
C TYR A 63 0.91 -28.98 -19.19
N MET A 64 1.54 -28.12 -18.38
CA MET A 64 0.85 -27.00 -17.74
C MET A 64 0.26 -26.05 -18.78
N ILE A 65 0.99 -25.74 -19.85
CA ILE A 65 0.47 -24.94 -20.98
C ILE A 65 -0.81 -25.56 -21.58
N LEU A 66 -0.92 -26.89 -21.62
CA LEU A 66 -2.13 -27.54 -22.10
C LEU A 66 -3.33 -27.33 -21.15
N TYR A 67 -3.09 -27.34 -19.84
CA TYR A 67 -4.10 -27.06 -18.81
C TYR A 67 -4.47 -25.57 -18.73
N MET A 68 -3.56 -24.69 -19.13
CA MET A 68 -3.82 -23.25 -19.22
C MET A 68 -4.69 -22.87 -20.41
N GLN A 69 -5.02 -23.76 -21.36
CA GLN A 69 -5.87 -23.38 -22.50
C GLN A 69 -7.27 -22.95 -22.07
N ILE A 70 -7.76 -21.86 -22.68
CA ILE A 70 -9.13 -21.37 -22.51
C ILE A 70 -10.17 -22.43 -22.93
N THR A 71 -11.13 -22.72 -22.05
CA THR A 71 -12.20 -23.71 -22.32
C THR A 71 -13.37 -23.09 -23.09
N GLU A 72 -14.20 -23.92 -23.72
CA GLU A 72 -15.43 -23.44 -24.39
C GLU A 72 -16.42 -22.81 -23.39
N GLU A 73 -16.51 -23.31 -22.15
CA GLU A 73 -17.36 -22.68 -21.13
C GLU A 73 -16.80 -21.32 -20.70
N GLN A 74 -15.48 -21.18 -20.52
CA GLN A 74 -14.86 -19.87 -20.25
C GLN A 74 -15.14 -18.88 -21.38
N ILE A 75 -14.99 -19.29 -22.64
CA ILE A 75 -15.34 -18.46 -23.81
C ILE A 75 -16.78 -17.95 -23.71
N LYS A 76 -17.72 -18.85 -23.40
CA LYS A 76 -19.14 -18.54 -23.30
C LYS A 76 -19.44 -17.61 -22.12
N VAL A 77 -18.87 -17.88 -20.94
CA VAL A 77 -19.03 -17.05 -19.74
C VAL A 77 -18.47 -15.65 -19.97
N TRP A 78 -17.22 -15.54 -20.43
CA TRP A 78 -16.56 -14.25 -20.67
C TRP A 78 -17.19 -13.44 -21.81
N THR A 79 -17.74 -14.11 -22.82
CA THR A 79 -18.50 -13.43 -23.88
C THR A 79 -19.83 -12.88 -23.35
N ALA A 80 -20.50 -13.62 -22.44
CA ALA A 80 -21.77 -13.21 -21.87
C ALA A 80 -21.63 -12.15 -20.77
N ASN A 81 -20.55 -12.19 -20.00
CA ASN A 81 -20.28 -11.28 -18.89
C ASN A 81 -18.84 -10.73 -18.95
N PRO A 82 -18.64 -9.54 -19.54
CA PRO A 82 -17.33 -8.88 -19.58
C PRO A 82 -16.76 -8.51 -18.20
N GLN A 83 -17.59 -8.40 -17.16
CA GLN A 83 -17.11 -8.15 -15.79
C GLN A 83 -16.39 -9.38 -15.25
N GLN A 84 -16.97 -10.57 -15.45
CA GLN A 84 -16.31 -11.83 -15.10
C GLN A 84 -14.98 -12.01 -15.83
N PHE A 85 -14.87 -11.54 -17.07
CA PHE A 85 -13.59 -11.57 -17.78
C PHE A 85 -12.53 -10.66 -17.13
N VAL A 86 -12.91 -9.48 -16.62
CA VAL A 86 -11.95 -8.63 -15.88
C VAL A 86 -11.51 -9.33 -14.60
N GLU A 87 -12.48 -9.85 -13.83
CA GLU A 87 -12.25 -10.51 -12.54
C GLU A 87 -11.40 -11.79 -12.68
N ASP A 88 -11.73 -12.68 -13.62
CA ASP A 88 -11.03 -13.98 -13.80
C ASP A 88 -9.62 -13.83 -14.38
N GLU A 89 -9.38 -12.76 -15.15
CA GLU A 89 -8.08 -12.48 -15.78
C GLU A 89 -7.35 -11.33 -15.09
N ASP A 90 -7.74 -11.00 -13.86
CA ASP A 90 -6.94 -10.18 -12.98
C ASP A 90 -5.80 -11.01 -12.37
N ASP A 91 -4.65 -10.38 -12.15
CA ASP A 91 -3.49 -11.05 -11.57
C ASP A 91 -3.76 -11.40 -10.08
N ASP A 92 -4.64 -10.65 -9.41
CA ASP A 92 -5.06 -10.85 -8.01
C ASP A 92 -6.46 -11.48 -7.88
N THR A 93 -6.87 -12.30 -8.85
CA THR A 93 -8.20 -12.94 -8.88
C THR A 93 -8.43 -13.95 -7.74
N PHE A 94 -9.66 -14.01 -7.24
CA PHE A 94 -10.09 -15.08 -6.32
C PHE A 94 -10.68 -16.30 -7.05
N SER A 95 -10.83 -16.23 -8.38
CA SER A 95 -11.33 -17.34 -9.17
C SER A 95 -10.32 -18.49 -9.15
N TYR A 96 -10.82 -19.72 -8.94
CA TYR A 96 -9.98 -20.91 -8.93
C TYR A 96 -10.45 -21.90 -9.99
N THR A 97 -9.70 -21.98 -11.08
CA THR A 97 -9.95 -22.87 -12.22
C THR A 97 -8.69 -23.66 -12.54
N VAL A 98 -8.82 -24.75 -13.31
CA VAL A 98 -7.64 -25.52 -13.77
C VAL A 98 -6.63 -24.63 -14.51
N ARG A 99 -7.11 -23.63 -15.26
CA ARG A 99 -6.27 -22.65 -15.95
C ARG A 99 -5.45 -21.80 -14.97
N ILE A 100 -6.09 -21.26 -13.94
CA ILE A 100 -5.44 -20.41 -12.92
C ILE A 100 -4.49 -21.25 -12.06
N ALA A 101 -4.93 -22.41 -11.57
CA ALA A 101 -4.07 -23.31 -10.80
C ALA A 101 -2.82 -23.77 -11.56
N ALA A 102 -2.93 -23.99 -12.88
CA ALA A 102 -1.77 -24.29 -13.72
C ALA A 102 -0.83 -23.07 -13.87
N GLN A 103 -1.37 -21.86 -13.91
CA GLN A 103 -0.59 -20.62 -13.89
C GLN A 103 0.11 -20.41 -12.54
N ASP A 104 -0.57 -20.65 -11.43
CA ASP A 104 -0.01 -20.51 -10.07
C ASP A 104 1.15 -21.48 -9.87
N LEU A 105 0.99 -22.73 -10.32
CA LEU A 105 2.08 -23.69 -10.31
C LEU A 105 3.25 -23.23 -11.21
N LEU A 106 2.98 -22.55 -12.33
CA LEU A 106 4.03 -22.01 -13.21
C LEU A 106 4.81 -20.92 -12.49
N LEU A 107 4.11 -20.00 -11.83
CA LEU A 107 4.70 -18.95 -11.02
C LEU A 107 5.54 -19.56 -9.89
N ALA A 108 5.01 -20.55 -9.16
CA ALA A 108 5.72 -21.21 -8.06
C ALA A 108 7.04 -21.85 -8.49
N VAL A 109 7.04 -22.66 -9.56
CA VAL A 109 8.29 -23.28 -10.06
C VAL A 109 9.25 -22.25 -10.68
N SER A 110 8.72 -21.12 -11.17
CA SER A 110 9.54 -20.05 -11.73
C SER A 110 10.21 -19.20 -10.66
N THR A 111 9.55 -19.02 -9.51
CA THR A 111 10.15 -18.39 -8.33
C THR A 111 11.23 -19.27 -7.72
N GLU A 112 10.98 -20.57 -7.54
CA GLU A 112 11.94 -21.51 -6.93
C GLU A 112 13.12 -21.85 -7.85
N PHE A 113 12.89 -21.96 -9.17
CA PHE A 113 13.91 -22.40 -10.16
C PHE A 113 14.02 -21.45 -11.35
N GLN A 114 14.35 -20.18 -11.11
CA GLN A 114 14.29 -19.10 -12.12
C GLN A 114 14.94 -19.45 -13.47
N ASN A 115 16.22 -19.83 -13.49
CA ASN A 115 16.96 -20.06 -14.74
C ASN A 115 16.49 -21.33 -15.45
N GLU A 116 16.25 -22.41 -14.70
CA GLU A 116 15.79 -23.69 -15.26
C GLU A 116 14.37 -23.58 -15.80
N SER A 117 13.49 -22.85 -15.11
CA SER A 117 12.12 -22.56 -15.56
C SER A 117 12.12 -21.69 -16.81
N ALA A 118 13.00 -20.69 -16.92
CA ALA A 118 13.14 -19.89 -18.13
C ALA A 118 13.55 -20.76 -19.36
N ALA A 119 14.53 -21.65 -19.18
CA ALA A 119 14.98 -22.56 -20.24
C ALA A 119 13.89 -23.58 -20.61
N ALA A 120 13.23 -24.16 -19.61
CA ALA A 120 12.17 -25.15 -19.79
C ALA A 120 10.94 -24.54 -20.49
N LEU A 121 10.51 -23.36 -20.07
CA LEU A 121 9.38 -22.65 -20.68
C LEU A 121 9.69 -22.22 -22.12
N ALA A 122 10.90 -21.72 -22.39
CA ALA A 122 11.32 -21.39 -23.75
C ALA A 122 11.28 -22.61 -24.70
N ALA A 123 11.75 -23.77 -24.23
CA ALA A 123 11.70 -25.02 -24.99
C ALA A 123 10.26 -25.51 -25.19
N ALA A 124 9.45 -25.51 -24.13
CA ALA A 124 8.05 -25.94 -24.16
C ALA A 124 7.22 -25.07 -25.10
N ALA A 125 7.33 -23.74 -25.00
CA ALA A 125 6.62 -22.80 -25.86
C ALA A 125 7.05 -22.95 -27.32
N THR A 126 8.37 -23.08 -27.59
CA THR A 126 8.88 -23.30 -28.96
C THR A 126 8.29 -24.57 -29.57
N ARG A 127 8.24 -25.67 -28.81
CA ARG A 127 7.63 -26.93 -29.24
C ARG A 127 6.13 -26.78 -29.52
N HIS A 128 5.39 -26.18 -28.59
CA HIS A 128 3.96 -25.93 -28.73
C HIS A 128 3.61 -25.09 -29.96
N LEU A 129 4.36 -24.02 -30.20
CA LEU A 129 4.15 -23.15 -31.37
C LEU A 129 4.41 -23.90 -32.69
N GLN A 130 5.41 -24.79 -32.75
CA GLN A 130 5.66 -25.63 -33.92
C GLN A 130 4.54 -26.66 -34.14
N GLU A 131 4.06 -27.29 -33.08
CA GLU A 131 2.93 -28.25 -33.12
C GLU A 131 1.61 -27.55 -33.50
N ALA A 132 1.40 -26.31 -33.03
CA ALA A 132 0.24 -25.51 -33.36
C ALA A 132 0.20 -25.12 -34.84
N GLU A 133 1.35 -24.76 -35.44
CA GLU A 133 1.41 -24.45 -36.88
C GLU A 133 1.08 -25.69 -37.75
N GLN A 134 1.54 -26.87 -37.34
CA GLN A 134 1.11 -28.11 -37.98
C GLN A 134 -0.40 -28.30 -37.83
N THR A 135 -0.94 -28.14 -36.64
CA THR A 135 -2.37 -28.30 -36.35
C THR A 135 -3.24 -27.32 -37.15
N LYS A 136 -2.77 -26.07 -37.30
CA LYS A 136 -3.37 -25.03 -38.15
C LYS A 136 -3.36 -25.41 -39.62
N SER A 137 -2.23 -25.90 -40.14
CA SER A 137 -2.12 -26.35 -41.54
C SER A 137 -3.04 -27.55 -41.87
N HIS A 138 -3.37 -28.37 -40.87
CA HIS A 138 -4.34 -29.46 -41.00
C HIS A 138 -5.81 -29.02 -40.86
N GLY A 139 -6.07 -27.72 -40.67
CA GLY A 139 -7.42 -27.15 -40.64
C GLY A 139 -8.18 -27.34 -39.32
N SER A 140 -7.48 -27.63 -38.21
CA SER A 140 -8.11 -27.64 -36.88
C SER A 140 -8.59 -26.25 -36.49
N GLU A 141 -9.79 -26.12 -35.92
CA GLU A 141 -10.36 -24.83 -35.52
C GLU A 141 -9.76 -24.27 -34.22
N HIS A 142 -9.21 -25.13 -33.36
CA HIS A 142 -8.77 -24.76 -32.01
C HIS A 142 -7.25 -24.54 -31.87
N TRP A 143 -6.50 -24.50 -32.97
CA TRP A 143 -5.03 -24.31 -32.96
C TRP A 143 -4.59 -23.07 -32.17
N TRP A 144 -5.41 -22.02 -32.18
CA TRP A 144 -5.13 -20.73 -31.57
C TRP A 144 -5.11 -20.77 -30.04
N LYS A 145 -5.75 -21.76 -29.40
CA LYS A 145 -5.74 -21.88 -27.93
C LYS A 145 -4.34 -22.16 -27.39
N ILE A 146 -3.51 -22.87 -28.16
CA ILE A 146 -2.10 -23.09 -27.83
C ILE A 146 -1.30 -21.79 -27.93
N HIS A 147 -1.54 -20.97 -28.94
CA HIS A 147 -0.91 -19.65 -29.04
C HIS A 147 -1.29 -18.76 -27.85
N GLU A 148 -2.57 -18.73 -27.50
CA GLU A 148 -3.10 -17.99 -26.35
C GLU A 148 -2.43 -18.44 -25.04
N ALA A 149 -2.40 -19.74 -24.76
CA ALA A 149 -1.80 -20.29 -23.54
C ALA A 149 -0.28 -20.07 -23.47
N CYS A 150 0.44 -20.21 -24.60
CA CYS A 150 1.87 -19.91 -24.66
C CYS A 150 2.15 -18.43 -24.38
N MET A 151 1.34 -17.51 -24.94
CA MET A 151 1.46 -16.08 -24.69
C MET A 151 1.17 -15.73 -23.22
N LEU A 152 0.16 -16.35 -22.61
CA LEU A 152 -0.13 -16.23 -21.18
C LEU A 152 1.10 -16.68 -20.36
N ALA A 153 1.53 -17.93 -20.53
CA ALA A 153 2.63 -18.51 -19.76
C ALA A 153 3.92 -17.68 -19.86
N LEU A 154 4.33 -17.29 -21.08
CA LEU A 154 5.50 -16.43 -21.29
C LEU A 154 5.33 -15.04 -20.66
N GLY A 155 4.15 -14.43 -20.77
CA GLY A 155 3.87 -13.11 -20.23
C GLY A 155 3.77 -13.06 -18.70
N SER A 156 3.33 -14.15 -18.06
CA SER A 156 3.23 -14.28 -16.60
C SER A 156 4.62 -14.26 -15.95
N VAL A 157 5.62 -14.89 -16.58
CA VAL A 157 7.01 -14.93 -16.09
C VAL A 157 7.97 -14.13 -16.99
N LYS A 158 7.49 -12.98 -17.50
CA LYS A 158 8.21 -12.19 -18.51
C LYS A 158 9.63 -11.79 -18.10
N SER A 159 9.87 -11.46 -16.83
CA SER A 159 11.15 -10.94 -16.33
C SER A 159 12.25 -11.97 -16.49
N ILE A 160 12.03 -13.19 -15.98
CA ILE A 160 13.01 -14.28 -16.10
C ILE A 160 13.31 -14.62 -17.56
N ILE A 161 12.31 -14.53 -18.46
CA ILE A 161 12.50 -14.78 -19.89
C ILE A 161 13.35 -13.67 -20.52
N THR A 162 13.00 -12.40 -20.32
CA THR A 162 13.73 -11.28 -20.93
C THR A 162 15.16 -11.19 -20.43
N ASP A 163 15.38 -11.43 -19.13
CA ASP A 163 16.70 -11.33 -18.52
C ASP A 163 17.61 -12.48 -18.99
N ASN A 164 17.10 -13.72 -18.99
CA ASN A 164 17.87 -14.86 -19.47
C ASN A 164 18.19 -14.78 -20.98
N VAL A 165 17.27 -14.23 -21.81
CA VAL A 165 17.55 -13.99 -23.23
C VAL A 165 18.62 -12.92 -23.40
N LYS A 166 18.51 -11.80 -22.68
CA LYS A 166 19.46 -10.69 -22.75
C LYS A 166 20.87 -11.11 -22.31
N ASN A 167 20.96 -11.97 -21.30
CA ASN A 167 22.21 -12.52 -20.77
C ASN A 167 22.75 -13.70 -21.58
N GLY A 168 22.02 -14.17 -22.61
CA GLY A 168 22.40 -15.32 -23.43
C GLY A 168 22.40 -16.66 -22.68
N GLN A 169 21.67 -16.75 -21.56
CA GLN A 169 21.55 -17.96 -20.74
C GLN A 169 20.60 -18.98 -21.36
N ILE A 170 19.64 -18.53 -22.18
CA ILE A 170 18.70 -19.39 -22.91
C ILE A 170 18.68 -19.08 -24.40
N GLN A 171 18.41 -20.09 -25.22
CA GLN A 171 18.20 -19.94 -26.66
C GLN A 171 16.70 -19.84 -26.95
N PHE A 172 16.20 -18.61 -27.07
CA PHE A 172 14.81 -18.33 -27.43
C PHE A 172 14.76 -17.25 -28.51
N ASP A 173 14.08 -17.51 -29.63
CA ASP A 173 13.93 -16.54 -30.71
C ASP A 173 12.87 -15.49 -30.35
N MET A 174 13.27 -14.54 -29.51
CA MET A 174 12.39 -13.47 -29.03
C MET A 174 11.85 -12.62 -30.20
N HIS A 175 12.68 -12.31 -31.20
CA HIS A 175 12.23 -11.54 -32.35
C HIS A 175 11.21 -12.32 -33.18
N GLY A 176 11.47 -13.60 -33.45
CA GLY A 176 10.52 -14.49 -34.12
C GLY A 176 9.23 -14.70 -33.34
N PHE A 177 9.28 -14.77 -32.01
CA PHE A 177 8.08 -14.82 -31.17
C PHE A 177 7.25 -13.54 -31.29
N LEU A 178 7.86 -12.37 -31.14
CA LEU A 178 7.14 -11.09 -31.21
C LEU A 178 6.54 -10.85 -32.61
N THR A 179 7.27 -11.15 -33.68
CA THR A 179 6.85 -10.84 -35.05
C THR A 179 6.08 -11.99 -35.71
N GLY A 180 6.59 -13.21 -35.62
CA GLY A 180 6.03 -14.40 -36.25
C GLY A 180 4.84 -15.00 -35.51
N VAL A 181 4.71 -14.73 -34.20
CA VAL A 181 3.56 -15.19 -33.39
C VAL A 181 2.67 -14.00 -33.06
N ILE A 182 3.08 -13.13 -32.12
CA ILE A 182 2.19 -12.09 -31.55
C ILE A 182 1.66 -11.15 -32.64
N LEU A 183 2.55 -10.53 -33.43
CA LEU A 183 2.13 -9.59 -34.48
C LEU A 183 1.30 -10.28 -35.58
N THR A 184 1.58 -11.55 -35.88
CA THR A 184 0.80 -12.32 -36.86
C THR A 184 -0.60 -12.61 -36.33
N ASP A 185 -0.72 -12.97 -35.05
CA ASP A 185 -1.98 -13.28 -34.39
C ASP A 185 -2.85 -12.03 -34.17
N LEU A 186 -2.26 -10.84 -33.98
CA LEU A 186 -3.00 -9.57 -33.98
C LEU A 186 -3.72 -9.28 -35.30
N ASN A 187 -3.18 -9.79 -36.41
CA ASN A 187 -3.77 -9.63 -37.74
C ASN A 187 -4.71 -10.80 -38.10
N SER A 188 -4.91 -11.75 -37.19
CA SER A 188 -5.77 -12.91 -37.36
C SER A 188 -7.18 -12.64 -36.82
N SER A 189 -8.21 -13.07 -37.54
CA SER A 189 -9.62 -12.91 -37.13
C SER A 189 -10.21 -14.19 -36.53
N VAL A 190 -9.39 -15.05 -35.94
CA VAL A 190 -9.79 -16.40 -35.49
C VAL A 190 -10.57 -16.37 -34.16
N SER A 191 -10.14 -15.58 -33.19
CA SER A 191 -10.82 -15.45 -31.90
C SER A 191 -10.51 -14.11 -31.24
N PRO A 192 -11.49 -13.44 -30.61
CA PRO A 192 -11.25 -12.20 -29.88
C PRO A 192 -10.35 -12.41 -28.65
N PHE A 193 -10.35 -13.61 -28.06
CA PHE A 193 -9.49 -13.93 -26.90
C PHE A 193 -8.01 -14.07 -27.32
N LEU A 194 -7.74 -14.59 -28.52
CA LEU A 194 -6.38 -14.58 -29.08
C LEU A 194 -5.90 -13.15 -29.34
N LEU A 195 -6.74 -12.33 -29.96
CA LEU A 195 -6.43 -10.93 -30.25
C LEU A 195 -6.15 -10.15 -28.95
N GLY A 196 -7.02 -10.29 -27.95
CA GLY A 196 -6.83 -9.67 -26.63
C GLY A 196 -5.54 -10.14 -25.95
N ARG A 197 -5.28 -11.45 -25.93
CA ARG A 197 -4.04 -12.01 -25.35
C ARG A 197 -2.79 -11.50 -26.06
N ALA A 198 -2.81 -11.39 -27.39
CA ALA A 198 -1.68 -10.89 -28.15
C ALA A 198 -1.40 -9.40 -27.83
N LEU A 199 -2.43 -8.57 -27.62
CA LEU A 199 -2.25 -7.20 -27.16
C LEU A 199 -1.62 -7.14 -25.76
N TRP A 200 -2.13 -7.93 -24.82
CA TRP A 200 -1.58 -8.03 -23.46
C TRP A 200 -0.13 -8.53 -23.49
N ALA A 201 0.17 -9.62 -24.19
CA ALA A 201 1.50 -10.19 -24.25
C ALA A 201 2.51 -9.23 -24.89
N ALA A 202 2.10 -8.50 -25.94
CA ALA A 202 2.93 -7.44 -26.52
C ALA A 202 3.30 -6.37 -25.50
N SER A 203 2.39 -5.96 -24.61
CA SER A 203 2.72 -4.96 -23.59
C SER A 203 3.71 -5.50 -22.55
N ARG A 204 3.60 -6.79 -22.17
CA ARG A 204 4.52 -7.45 -21.23
C ARG A 204 5.97 -7.42 -21.73
N PHE A 205 6.20 -7.62 -23.03
CA PHE A 205 7.54 -7.70 -23.61
C PHE A 205 8.11 -6.37 -24.13
N THR A 206 7.58 -5.22 -23.69
CA THR A 206 8.00 -3.87 -24.14
C THR A 206 9.52 -3.66 -24.13
N VAL A 207 10.20 -4.12 -23.08
CA VAL A 207 11.66 -3.98 -22.91
C VAL A 207 12.48 -4.74 -23.96
N ALA A 208 11.91 -5.77 -24.60
CA ALA A 208 12.57 -6.60 -25.60
C ALA A 208 12.31 -6.14 -27.05
N MET A 209 11.57 -5.05 -27.26
CA MET A 209 11.12 -4.60 -28.58
C MET A 209 11.94 -3.43 -29.13
N SER A 210 12.04 -3.34 -30.46
CA SER A 210 12.50 -2.11 -31.12
C SER A 210 11.40 -1.05 -31.14
N THR A 211 11.77 0.21 -31.30
CA THR A 211 10.82 1.33 -31.37
C THR A 211 9.78 1.16 -32.47
N GLU A 212 10.16 0.63 -33.64
CA GLU A 212 9.25 0.39 -34.76
C GLU A 212 8.21 -0.69 -34.44
N LEU A 213 8.60 -1.69 -33.67
CA LEU A 213 7.71 -2.77 -33.27
C LEU A 213 6.74 -2.30 -32.18
N ILE A 214 7.21 -1.51 -31.21
CA ILE A 214 6.37 -0.83 -30.21
C ILE A 214 5.30 0.02 -30.91
N GLN A 215 5.67 0.80 -31.93
CA GLN A 215 4.70 1.62 -32.68
C GLN A 215 3.61 0.77 -33.35
N GLN A 216 3.95 -0.37 -33.94
CA GLN A 216 2.97 -1.27 -34.54
C GLN A 216 2.00 -1.83 -33.49
N PHE A 217 2.52 -2.26 -32.34
CA PHE A 217 1.69 -2.78 -31.27
C PHE A 217 0.82 -1.70 -30.60
N LEU A 218 1.33 -0.47 -30.44
CA LEU A 218 0.52 0.65 -29.95
C LEU A 218 -0.62 0.99 -30.92
N GLN A 219 -0.35 1.00 -32.23
CA GLN A 219 -1.38 1.20 -33.25
C GLN A 219 -2.45 0.09 -33.20
N ALA A 220 -2.05 -1.17 -33.01
CA ALA A 220 -2.97 -2.29 -32.85
C ALA A 220 -3.78 -2.17 -31.55
N THR A 221 -3.15 -1.73 -30.46
CA THR A 221 -3.80 -1.55 -29.15
C THR A 221 -4.86 -0.45 -29.20
N VAL A 222 -4.56 0.70 -29.82
CA VAL A 222 -5.54 1.77 -30.07
C VAL A 222 -6.71 1.25 -30.93
N SER A 223 -6.43 0.43 -31.93
CA SER A 223 -7.47 -0.21 -32.75
C SER A 223 -8.33 -1.20 -31.94
N GLY A 224 -7.72 -1.86 -30.95
CA GLY A 224 -8.37 -2.75 -29.99
C GLY A 224 -9.37 -2.04 -29.07
N LEU A 225 -9.22 -0.74 -28.82
CA LEU A 225 -10.16 0.05 -28.01
C LEU A 225 -11.46 0.44 -28.73
N HIS A 226 -11.48 0.35 -30.06
CA HIS A 226 -12.60 0.85 -30.87
C HIS A 226 -13.91 0.11 -30.55
N GLU A 227 -15.05 0.81 -30.62
CA GLU A 227 -16.37 0.27 -30.23
C GLU A 227 -16.85 -0.92 -31.06
N THR A 228 -16.26 -1.14 -32.24
CA THR A 228 -16.54 -2.29 -33.10
C THR A 228 -15.91 -3.58 -32.58
N GLN A 229 -14.97 -3.48 -31.64
CA GLN A 229 -14.33 -4.64 -31.04
C GLN A 229 -15.19 -5.21 -29.90
N PRO A 230 -15.16 -6.53 -29.67
CA PRO A 230 -15.85 -7.13 -28.56
C PRO A 230 -15.25 -6.67 -27.21
N PRO A 231 -16.02 -6.72 -26.11
CA PRO A 231 -15.58 -6.21 -24.81
C PRO A 231 -14.25 -6.79 -24.34
N SER A 232 -14.01 -8.09 -24.51
CA SER A 232 -12.76 -8.74 -24.09
C SER A 232 -11.52 -8.14 -24.75
N VAL A 233 -11.57 -7.86 -26.06
CA VAL A 233 -10.47 -7.20 -26.79
C VAL A 233 -10.22 -5.79 -26.27
N ARG A 234 -11.30 -5.03 -26.02
CA ARG A 234 -11.20 -3.66 -25.51
C ARG A 234 -10.60 -3.65 -24.10
N ILE A 235 -11.04 -4.56 -23.23
CA ILE A 235 -10.49 -4.74 -21.87
C ILE A 235 -9.00 -5.10 -21.93
N SER A 236 -8.61 -6.07 -22.76
CA SER A 236 -7.20 -6.42 -22.93
C SER A 236 -6.36 -5.26 -23.48
N ALA A 237 -6.93 -4.44 -24.36
CA ALA A 237 -6.27 -3.23 -24.85
C ALA A 237 -6.04 -2.20 -23.74
N VAL A 238 -7.00 -2.06 -22.80
CA VAL A 238 -6.83 -1.21 -21.60
C VAL A 238 -5.68 -1.71 -20.73
N ARG A 239 -5.66 -3.02 -20.37
CA ARG A 239 -4.55 -3.62 -19.62
C ARG A 239 -3.20 -3.45 -20.36
N ALA A 240 -3.21 -3.57 -21.68
CA ALA A 240 -2.01 -3.35 -22.50
C ALA A 240 -1.51 -1.90 -22.43
N ILE A 241 -2.42 -0.91 -22.52
CA ILE A 241 -2.08 0.52 -22.39
C ILE A 241 -1.48 0.81 -21.03
N TRP A 242 -2.09 0.30 -19.95
CA TRP A 242 -1.54 0.43 -18.60
C TRP A 242 -0.10 -0.08 -18.56
N GLY A 243 0.14 -1.30 -19.08
CA GLY A 243 1.46 -1.90 -19.13
C GLY A 243 2.49 -1.13 -19.98
N TYR A 244 2.06 -0.48 -21.06
CA TYR A 244 2.92 0.41 -21.85
C TYR A 244 3.25 1.70 -21.12
N CYS A 245 2.26 2.34 -20.47
CA CYS A 245 2.47 3.56 -19.70
C CYS A 245 3.49 3.32 -18.58
N ASP A 246 3.30 2.26 -17.80
CA ASP A 246 4.20 1.89 -16.70
C ASP A 246 5.63 1.62 -17.18
N GLN A 247 5.80 0.67 -18.10
CA GLN A 247 7.15 0.25 -18.53
C GLN A 247 7.91 1.33 -19.31
N LEU A 248 7.22 2.14 -20.13
CA LEU A 248 7.87 3.21 -20.89
C LEU A 248 8.21 4.41 -20.01
N LYS A 249 7.49 4.66 -18.90
CA LYS A 249 7.90 5.64 -17.87
C LYS A 249 9.18 5.18 -17.18
N THR A 250 9.23 3.94 -16.72
CA THR A 250 10.40 3.35 -16.07
C THR A 250 11.63 3.32 -16.98
N SER A 251 11.42 3.15 -18.29
CA SER A 251 12.50 3.16 -19.30
C SER A 251 12.78 4.54 -19.92
N GLU A 252 12.19 5.62 -19.38
CA GLU A 252 12.31 6.99 -19.88
C GLU A 252 12.05 7.16 -21.40
N SER A 253 11.18 6.32 -21.96
CA SER A 253 10.93 6.18 -23.41
C SER A 253 9.50 6.54 -23.82
N THR A 254 8.82 7.37 -23.02
CA THR A 254 7.41 7.77 -23.21
C THR A 254 7.14 8.52 -24.53
N HIS A 255 8.17 9.09 -25.16
CA HIS A 255 8.06 9.78 -26.45
C HIS A 255 7.44 8.93 -27.56
N VAL A 256 7.60 7.59 -27.51
CA VAL A 256 7.01 6.66 -28.48
C VAL A 256 5.48 6.54 -28.32
N LEU A 257 4.98 6.75 -27.11
CA LEU A 257 3.55 6.66 -26.76
C LEU A 257 2.79 7.97 -27.03
N GLN A 258 3.46 9.12 -26.97
CA GLN A 258 2.86 10.45 -27.11
C GLN A 258 1.89 10.61 -28.31
N PRO A 259 2.21 10.13 -29.54
CA PRO A 259 1.31 10.27 -30.68
C PRO A 259 -0.05 9.57 -30.52
N TYR A 260 -0.11 8.56 -29.64
CA TYR A 260 -1.28 7.71 -29.44
C TYR A 260 -2.18 8.19 -28.29
N LEU A 261 -1.65 9.02 -27.38
CA LEU A 261 -2.36 9.50 -26.19
C LEU A 261 -3.75 10.10 -26.47
N PRO A 262 -3.97 10.92 -27.53
CA PRO A 262 -5.30 11.45 -27.81
C PRO A 262 -6.34 10.35 -28.11
N SER A 263 -5.93 9.33 -28.87
CA SER A 263 -6.82 8.22 -29.25
C SER A 263 -7.07 7.27 -28.07
N VAL A 264 -6.03 7.03 -27.27
CA VAL A 264 -6.13 6.28 -26.00
C VAL A 264 -7.13 6.93 -25.07
N LEU A 265 -7.00 8.24 -24.83
CA LEU A 265 -7.90 8.98 -23.95
C LEU A 265 -9.37 8.90 -24.41
N ASP A 266 -9.62 9.18 -25.69
CA ASP A 266 -10.98 9.15 -26.22
C ASP A 266 -11.56 7.71 -26.16
N GLY A 267 -10.74 6.68 -26.39
CA GLY A 267 -11.14 5.28 -26.26
C GLY A 267 -11.46 4.86 -24.81
N LEU A 268 -10.66 5.29 -23.84
CA LEU A 268 -10.89 5.04 -22.41
C LEU A 268 -12.18 5.70 -21.92
N ILE A 269 -12.37 6.99 -22.21
CA ILE A 269 -13.60 7.72 -21.83
C ILE A 269 -14.84 7.06 -22.46
N HIS A 270 -14.74 6.64 -23.73
CA HIS A 270 -15.84 5.98 -24.41
C HIS A 270 -16.16 4.60 -23.81
N LEU A 271 -15.15 3.84 -23.38
CA LEU A 271 -15.35 2.55 -22.71
C LEU A 271 -16.00 2.73 -21.33
N ALA A 272 -15.54 3.70 -20.54
CA ALA A 272 -16.14 4.02 -19.23
C ALA A 272 -17.61 4.48 -19.32
N ALA A 273 -18.03 5.04 -20.45
CA ALA A 273 -19.43 5.40 -20.66
C ALA A 273 -20.36 4.19 -20.86
N GLN A 274 -19.82 3.02 -21.20
CA GLN A 274 -20.58 1.81 -21.54
C GLN A 274 -20.57 0.76 -20.42
N PHE A 275 -19.55 0.77 -19.56
CA PHE A 275 -19.36 -0.22 -18.51
C PHE A 275 -19.31 0.41 -17.11
N SER A 276 -19.45 -0.43 -16.09
CA SER A 276 -19.41 -0.08 -14.65
C SER A 276 -18.65 -1.17 -13.89
N ALA A 277 -18.52 -1.02 -12.56
CA ALA A 277 -17.81 -1.97 -11.69
C ALA A 277 -16.36 -2.20 -12.15
N ASP A 278 -15.89 -3.44 -12.21
CA ASP A 278 -14.46 -3.79 -12.42
C ASP A 278 -13.89 -3.26 -13.73
N VAL A 279 -14.68 -3.25 -14.81
CA VAL A 279 -14.26 -2.65 -16.09
C VAL A 279 -14.03 -1.15 -15.94
N LEU A 280 -14.87 -0.45 -15.17
CA LEU A 280 -14.71 0.98 -14.93
C LEU A 280 -13.49 1.26 -14.05
N ASN A 281 -13.26 0.44 -13.02
CA ASN A 281 -12.09 0.56 -12.14
C ASN A 281 -10.79 0.46 -12.95
N LEU A 282 -10.66 -0.59 -13.77
CA LEU A 282 -9.53 -0.79 -14.68
C LEU A 282 -9.32 0.42 -15.63
N VAL A 283 -10.42 0.99 -16.15
CA VAL A 283 -10.35 2.16 -17.03
C VAL A 283 -9.90 3.42 -16.27
N MET A 284 -10.38 3.62 -15.04
CA MET A 284 -10.01 4.77 -14.21
C MET A 284 -8.55 4.71 -13.77
N GLU A 285 -8.06 3.53 -13.36
CA GLU A 285 -6.64 3.27 -13.08
C GLU A 285 -5.77 3.56 -14.32
N THR A 286 -6.19 3.04 -15.48
CA THR A 286 -5.47 3.27 -16.74
C THR A 286 -5.51 4.75 -17.14
N LEU A 287 -6.63 5.44 -16.93
CA LEU A 287 -6.74 6.87 -17.18
C LEU A 287 -5.78 7.65 -16.27
N CYS A 288 -5.69 7.27 -14.99
CA CYS A 288 -4.78 7.88 -14.02
C CYS A 288 -3.34 7.80 -14.51
N ILE A 289 -2.81 6.60 -14.79
CA ILE A 289 -1.42 6.45 -15.26
C ILE A 289 -1.18 7.16 -16.61
N VAL A 290 -2.17 7.19 -17.52
CA VAL A 290 -2.08 7.94 -18.79
C VAL A 290 -1.86 9.44 -18.55
N THR A 291 -2.46 10.03 -17.52
CA THR A 291 -2.27 11.46 -17.20
C THR A 291 -0.84 11.81 -16.80
N THR A 292 -0.06 10.82 -16.35
CA THR A 292 1.32 10.97 -15.88
C THR A 292 2.38 10.83 -16.98
N VAL A 293 1.99 10.45 -18.21
CA VAL A 293 2.92 10.17 -19.32
C VAL A 293 3.52 11.45 -19.92
N ASP A 294 2.68 12.45 -20.18
CA ASP A 294 3.09 13.74 -20.74
C ASP A 294 2.24 14.88 -20.15
N PRO A 295 2.82 15.72 -19.27
CA PRO A 295 2.11 16.85 -18.67
C PRO A 295 1.55 17.85 -19.69
N VAL A 296 2.20 18.01 -20.85
CA VAL A 296 1.74 18.93 -21.90
C VAL A 296 0.46 18.39 -22.55
N PHE A 297 0.43 17.11 -22.89
CA PHE A 297 -0.78 16.43 -23.33
C PHE A 297 -1.90 16.60 -22.30
N THR A 298 -1.66 16.20 -21.05
CA THR A 298 -2.67 16.25 -19.97
C THR A 298 -3.24 17.65 -19.77
N THR A 299 -2.41 18.69 -19.82
CA THR A 299 -2.86 20.09 -19.76
C THR A 299 -3.83 20.45 -20.89
N ASN A 300 -3.56 19.98 -22.12
CA ASN A 300 -4.40 20.28 -23.28
C ASN A 300 -5.77 19.56 -23.26
N VAL A 301 -5.87 18.46 -22.51
CA VAL A 301 -7.08 17.63 -22.42
C VAL A 301 -7.74 17.67 -21.04
N GLU A 302 -7.26 18.50 -20.12
CA GLU A 302 -7.85 18.70 -18.79
C GLU A 302 -9.36 18.98 -18.88
N ASN A 303 -9.77 19.75 -19.89
CA ASN A 303 -11.16 20.11 -20.15
C ASN A 303 -12.05 18.92 -20.53
N LYS A 304 -11.48 17.74 -20.81
CA LYS A 304 -12.18 16.47 -20.97
C LYS A 304 -12.03 15.60 -19.71
N ILE A 305 -10.80 15.45 -19.21
CA ILE A 305 -10.47 14.57 -18.08
C ILE A 305 -11.19 15.03 -16.80
N CYS A 306 -11.02 16.28 -16.38
CA CYS A 306 -11.56 16.76 -15.12
C CYS A 306 -13.10 16.66 -15.05
N PRO A 307 -13.88 17.13 -16.06
CA PRO A 307 -15.32 16.95 -16.06
C PRO A 307 -15.77 15.49 -16.06
N PHE A 308 -15.05 14.63 -16.79
CA PHE A 308 -15.33 13.19 -16.82
C PHE A 308 -15.14 12.58 -15.42
N THR A 309 -14.00 12.82 -14.77
CA THR A 309 -13.71 12.33 -13.42
C THR A 309 -14.73 12.86 -12.40
N ILE A 310 -15.11 14.14 -12.47
CA ILE A 310 -16.18 14.69 -11.62
C ILE A 310 -17.50 13.95 -11.83
N ALA A 311 -17.89 13.69 -13.08
CA ALA A 311 -19.13 13.00 -13.38
C ALA A 311 -19.13 11.55 -12.86
N ILE A 312 -18.00 10.84 -12.97
CA ILE A 312 -17.83 9.49 -12.44
C ILE A 312 -17.90 9.50 -10.91
N PHE A 313 -17.15 10.39 -10.26
CA PHE A 313 -17.17 10.57 -8.81
C PHE A 313 -18.58 10.81 -8.26
N LEU A 314 -19.34 11.72 -8.87
CA LEU A 314 -20.72 12.00 -8.44
C LEU A 314 -21.66 10.82 -8.70
N LYS A 315 -21.54 10.17 -9.86
CA LYS A 315 -22.42 9.06 -10.28
C LYS A 315 -22.24 7.83 -9.39
N TYR A 316 -21.01 7.53 -8.99
CA TYR A 316 -20.65 6.37 -8.17
C TYR A 316 -20.18 6.78 -6.78
N SER A 317 -20.77 7.83 -6.22
CA SER A 317 -20.43 8.40 -4.90
C SER A 317 -20.59 7.44 -3.71
N ASN A 318 -21.28 6.31 -3.90
CA ASN A 318 -21.41 5.25 -2.90
C ASN A 318 -20.30 4.18 -2.99
N ASP A 319 -19.48 4.23 -4.03
CA ASP A 319 -18.42 3.27 -4.28
C ASP A 319 -17.08 3.89 -3.83
N PRO A 320 -16.52 3.44 -2.70
CA PRO A 320 -15.27 4.00 -2.17
C PRO A 320 -14.08 3.75 -3.10
N VAL A 321 -14.08 2.66 -3.87
CA VAL A 321 -13.01 2.34 -4.83
C VAL A 321 -13.00 3.36 -5.95
N VAL A 322 -14.18 3.63 -6.56
CA VAL A 322 -14.29 4.64 -7.61
C VAL A 322 -13.95 6.05 -7.10
N ALA A 323 -14.31 6.35 -5.84
CA ALA A 323 -13.99 7.64 -5.24
C ALA A 323 -12.48 7.82 -5.02
N SER A 324 -11.78 6.78 -4.56
CA SER A 324 -10.32 6.75 -4.46
C SER A 324 -9.65 6.92 -5.83
N LEU A 325 -10.08 6.18 -6.85
CA LEU A 325 -9.54 6.31 -8.21
C LEU A 325 -9.79 7.72 -8.81
N ALA A 326 -10.93 8.33 -8.49
CA ALA A 326 -11.19 9.72 -8.88
C ALA A 326 -10.26 10.71 -8.16
N GLN A 327 -9.99 10.49 -6.87
CA GLN A 327 -9.03 11.27 -6.08
C GLN A 327 -7.62 11.18 -6.66
N ASP A 328 -7.17 10.01 -7.08
CA ASP A 328 -5.85 9.82 -7.72
C ASP A 328 -5.73 10.63 -9.01
N ILE A 329 -6.75 10.62 -9.86
CA ILE A 329 -6.73 11.46 -11.07
C ILE A 329 -6.67 12.95 -10.70
N PHE A 330 -7.40 13.40 -9.67
CA PHE A 330 -7.31 14.79 -9.21
C PHE A 330 -5.95 15.13 -8.60
N LYS A 331 -5.29 14.18 -7.92
CA LYS A 331 -3.91 14.30 -7.42
C LYS A 331 -2.96 14.59 -8.59
N GLU A 332 -2.98 13.76 -9.62
CA GLU A 332 -2.11 13.92 -10.79
C GLU A 332 -2.37 15.24 -11.53
N LEU A 333 -3.64 15.64 -11.68
CA LEU A 333 -3.97 16.94 -12.28
C LEU A 333 -3.51 18.12 -11.41
N ALA A 334 -3.60 18.03 -10.07
CA ALA A 334 -3.19 19.10 -9.17
C ALA A 334 -1.67 19.33 -9.19
N GLN A 335 -0.87 18.29 -9.48
CA GLN A 335 0.58 18.40 -9.60
C GLN A 335 1.03 19.12 -10.88
N ILE A 336 0.17 19.18 -11.91
CA ILE A 336 0.46 19.83 -13.19
C ILE A 336 0.01 21.29 -13.15
N GLU A 337 0.96 22.22 -13.15
CA GLU A 337 0.72 23.67 -13.04
C GLU A 337 -0.27 24.21 -14.10
N GLY A 338 -0.21 23.69 -15.33
CA GLY A 338 -1.15 24.06 -16.39
C GLY A 338 -2.60 23.61 -16.16
N CYS A 339 -2.82 22.58 -15.34
CA CYS A 339 -4.14 22.03 -15.02
C CYS A 339 -4.77 22.72 -13.80
N GLN A 340 -3.98 23.21 -12.85
CA GLN A 340 -4.45 23.69 -11.55
C GLN A 340 -5.61 24.71 -11.65
N GLY A 341 -5.42 25.81 -12.39
CA GLY A 341 -6.43 26.85 -12.52
C GLY A 341 -7.75 26.34 -13.15
N PRO A 342 -7.70 25.77 -14.37
CA PRO A 342 -8.88 25.18 -15.01
C PRO A 342 -9.58 24.11 -14.16
N MET A 343 -8.82 23.18 -13.58
CA MET A 343 -9.36 22.10 -12.75
C MET A 343 -10.06 22.66 -11.52
N GLN A 344 -9.41 23.57 -10.79
CA GLN A 344 -10.00 24.19 -9.59
C GLN A 344 -11.32 24.90 -9.93
N MET A 345 -11.39 25.63 -11.05
CA MET A 345 -12.61 26.32 -11.50
C MET A 345 -13.79 25.36 -11.76
N ARG A 346 -13.53 24.06 -11.99
CA ARG A 346 -14.56 23.04 -12.23
C ARG A 346 -14.85 22.19 -11.01
N LEU A 347 -13.81 21.75 -10.31
CA LEU A 347 -13.88 20.82 -9.19
C LEU A 347 -14.33 21.51 -7.90
N ILE A 348 -13.73 22.66 -7.54
CA ILE A 348 -13.98 23.30 -6.24
C ILE A 348 -15.45 23.67 -6.03
N PRO A 349 -16.18 24.24 -7.02
CA PRO A 349 -17.61 24.49 -6.84
C PRO A 349 -18.42 23.23 -6.53
N THR A 350 -18.01 22.08 -7.11
CA THR A 350 -18.66 20.79 -6.84
C THR A 350 -18.41 20.35 -5.40
N LEU A 351 -17.15 20.37 -4.94
CA LEU A 351 -16.80 20.00 -3.56
C LEU A 351 -17.49 20.93 -2.54
N VAL A 352 -17.49 22.24 -2.80
CA VAL A 352 -18.18 23.24 -1.97
C VAL A 352 -19.69 23.00 -1.95
N SER A 353 -20.29 22.60 -3.07
CA SER A 353 -21.72 22.24 -3.09
C SER A 353 -22.03 21.01 -2.25
N ILE A 354 -21.13 20.03 -2.20
CA ILE A 354 -21.30 18.83 -1.36
C ILE A 354 -21.19 19.20 0.11
N MET A 355 -20.18 19.99 0.49
CA MET A 355 -19.95 20.42 1.88
C MET A 355 -21.10 21.29 2.44
N HIS A 356 -21.81 22.03 1.58
CA HIS A 356 -22.99 22.80 1.97
C HIS A 356 -24.31 22.02 1.89
N ALA A 357 -24.31 20.82 1.31
CA ALA A 357 -25.52 20.05 1.17
C ALA A 357 -25.97 19.52 2.55
N PRO A 358 -27.29 19.44 2.81
CA PRO A 358 -27.78 18.80 4.03
C PRO A 358 -27.33 17.34 4.10
N VAL A 359 -26.80 16.93 5.26
CA VAL A 359 -26.22 15.59 5.48
C VAL A 359 -27.22 14.47 5.19
N ASP A 360 -28.51 14.70 5.39
CA ASP A 360 -29.61 13.78 5.11
C ASP A 360 -29.93 13.60 3.61
N LYS A 361 -29.33 14.41 2.73
CA LYS A 361 -29.62 14.43 1.28
C LYS A 361 -28.47 13.96 0.40
N ILE A 362 -27.29 13.77 0.98
CA ILE A 362 -26.13 13.23 0.29
C ILE A 362 -25.84 11.82 0.79
N PRO A 363 -25.21 10.97 -0.03
CA PRO A 363 -24.85 9.65 0.42
C PRO A 363 -23.80 9.70 1.55
N PRO A 364 -23.84 8.75 2.51
CA PRO A 364 -22.84 8.65 3.56
C PRO A 364 -21.42 8.56 2.98
N GLY A 365 -20.44 9.22 3.61
CA GLY A 365 -19.05 9.22 3.16
C GLY A 365 -18.74 10.21 2.03
N LEU A 366 -19.72 10.65 1.22
CA LEU A 366 -19.45 11.56 0.11
C LEU A 366 -18.82 12.89 0.57
N CYS A 367 -19.25 13.41 1.72
CA CYS A 367 -18.71 14.65 2.28
C CYS A 367 -17.27 14.47 2.75
N SER A 368 -16.97 13.42 3.52
CA SER A 368 -15.61 13.14 4.01
C SER A 368 -14.64 12.92 2.86
N THR A 369 -15.03 12.15 1.83
CA THR A 369 -14.20 11.95 0.64
C THR A 369 -14.02 13.24 -0.17
N SER A 370 -15.04 14.11 -0.24
CA SER A 370 -14.90 15.42 -0.90
C SER A 370 -13.89 16.32 -0.20
N ILE A 371 -13.81 16.23 1.14
CA ILE A 371 -12.82 16.94 1.93
C ILE A 371 -11.43 16.36 1.67
N ASP A 372 -11.26 15.04 1.55
CA ASP A 372 -9.97 14.43 1.21
C ASP A 372 -9.48 14.85 -0.17
N ILE A 373 -10.36 14.86 -1.18
CA ILE A 373 -10.03 15.37 -2.51
C ILE A 373 -9.57 16.84 -2.41
N LEU A 374 -10.25 17.67 -1.60
CA LEU A 374 -9.83 19.05 -1.38
C LEU A 374 -8.46 19.11 -0.71
N THR A 375 -8.21 18.30 0.32
CA THR A 375 -6.92 18.18 1.00
C THR A 375 -5.81 17.82 0.02
N THR A 376 -6.02 16.82 -0.82
CA THR A 376 -5.08 16.41 -1.88
C THR A 376 -4.80 17.57 -2.85
N VAL A 377 -5.82 18.29 -3.30
CA VAL A 377 -5.65 19.46 -4.19
C VAL A 377 -4.83 20.55 -3.51
N VAL A 378 -5.10 20.87 -2.23
CA VAL A 378 -4.35 21.88 -1.48
C VAL A 378 -2.89 21.48 -1.30
N ARG A 379 -2.61 20.21 -0.94
CA ARG A 379 -1.26 19.69 -0.73
C ARG A 379 -0.39 19.73 -2.00
N HIS A 380 -1.01 19.52 -3.17
CA HIS A 380 -0.30 19.45 -4.45
C HIS A 380 -0.35 20.76 -5.27
N THR A 381 -1.11 21.76 -4.82
CA THR A 381 -1.12 23.10 -5.44
C THR A 381 0.04 23.93 -4.88
N LYS A 382 0.84 24.55 -5.75
CA LYS A 382 1.92 25.43 -5.32
C LYS A 382 1.34 26.75 -4.74
N PRO A 383 1.82 27.23 -3.59
CA PRO A 383 1.41 28.53 -3.07
C PRO A 383 1.94 29.68 -3.95
N PRO A 384 1.26 30.85 -4.02
CA PRO A 384 0.01 31.15 -3.32
C PRO A 384 -1.20 30.40 -3.92
N LEU A 385 -2.09 29.94 -3.03
CA LEU A 385 -3.34 29.30 -3.43
C LEU A 385 -4.27 30.31 -4.09
N SER A 386 -5.14 29.82 -4.99
CA SER A 386 -6.10 30.68 -5.69
C SER A 386 -7.17 31.25 -4.74
N GLU A 387 -7.76 32.38 -5.12
CA GLU A 387 -8.91 32.97 -4.41
C GLU A 387 -10.08 31.99 -4.27
N LEU A 388 -10.21 31.03 -5.20
CA LEU A 388 -11.25 30.00 -5.13
C LEU A 388 -11.00 29.05 -3.95
N LEU A 389 -9.75 28.64 -3.75
CA LEU A 389 -9.36 27.79 -2.62
C LEU A 389 -9.44 28.54 -1.28
N ILE A 390 -9.07 29.82 -1.25
CA ILE A 390 -9.02 30.62 -0.02
C ILE A 390 -10.37 31.20 0.38
N CYS A 391 -11.13 31.77 -0.56
CA CYS A 391 -12.38 32.49 -0.25
C CYS A 391 -13.65 31.65 -0.39
N GLN A 392 -13.60 30.46 -1.03
CA GLN A 392 -14.75 29.56 -1.13
C GLN A 392 -14.52 28.20 -0.47
N ALA A 393 -13.42 27.52 -0.80
CA ALA A 393 -13.19 26.16 -0.29
C ALA A 393 -12.82 26.14 1.20
N PHE A 394 -11.87 26.96 1.63
CA PHE A 394 -11.44 27.02 3.04
C PHE A 394 -12.60 27.34 4.00
N PRO A 395 -13.46 28.36 3.76
CA PRO A 395 -14.59 28.63 4.63
C PRO A 395 -15.63 27.51 4.61
N ALA A 396 -15.87 26.88 3.45
CA ALA A 396 -16.80 25.77 3.33
C ALA A 396 -16.36 24.55 4.15
N VAL A 397 -15.08 24.16 4.07
CA VAL A 397 -14.57 23.02 4.86
C VAL A 397 -14.54 23.33 6.35
N ALA A 398 -14.15 24.55 6.75
CA ALA A 398 -14.17 24.95 8.16
C ALA A 398 -15.60 24.91 8.73
N GLN A 399 -16.57 25.48 8.01
CA GLN A 399 -17.97 25.48 8.44
C GLN A 399 -18.56 24.07 8.44
N CYS A 400 -18.28 23.26 7.42
CA CYS A 400 -18.73 21.87 7.33
C CYS A 400 -18.24 21.06 8.55
N THR A 401 -16.95 21.19 8.87
CA THR A 401 -16.32 20.54 10.04
C THR A 401 -16.98 20.98 11.35
N LEU A 402 -17.28 22.27 11.49
CA LEU A 402 -17.90 22.83 12.70
C LEU A 402 -19.35 22.38 12.94
N HIS A 403 -20.06 22.00 11.89
CA HIS A 403 -21.51 21.70 11.94
C HIS A 403 -21.86 20.24 11.68
N THR A 404 -20.88 19.38 11.39
CA THR A 404 -21.11 17.95 11.21
C THR A 404 -21.20 17.23 12.56
N ASP A 405 -21.87 16.08 12.57
CA ASP A 405 -21.87 15.10 13.67
C ASP A 405 -21.10 13.82 13.30
N ASP A 406 -20.55 13.76 12.08
CA ASP A 406 -19.83 12.60 11.55
C ASP A 406 -18.32 12.67 11.85
N ASN A 407 -17.79 11.62 12.47
CA ASN A 407 -16.38 11.57 12.90
C ASN A 407 -15.41 11.65 11.71
N ALA A 408 -15.70 10.97 10.59
CA ALA A 408 -14.83 10.97 9.42
C ALA A 408 -14.76 12.36 8.78
N THR A 409 -15.91 13.02 8.63
CA THR A 409 -15.97 14.41 8.15
C THR A 409 -15.20 15.37 9.06
N MET A 410 -15.27 15.19 10.39
CA MET A 410 -14.51 15.99 11.35
C MET A 410 -12.99 15.78 11.21
N GLN A 411 -12.56 14.52 11.14
CA GLN A 411 -11.16 14.13 11.00
C GLN A 411 -10.55 14.69 9.72
N ASN A 412 -11.20 14.43 8.58
CA ASN A 412 -10.77 14.88 7.26
C ASN A 412 -10.78 16.41 7.17
N GLY A 413 -11.77 17.05 7.80
CA GLY A 413 -11.84 18.51 7.94
C GLY A 413 -10.63 19.09 8.68
N GLY A 414 -10.24 18.48 9.80
CA GLY A 414 -9.04 18.84 10.55
C GLY A 414 -7.75 18.70 9.72
N GLU A 415 -7.60 17.60 9.00
CA GLU A 415 -6.45 17.35 8.11
C GLU A 415 -6.43 18.31 6.90
N CYS A 416 -7.59 18.67 6.36
CA CYS A 416 -7.70 19.67 5.30
C CYS A 416 -7.23 21.04 5.80
N LEU A 417 -7.67 21.46 6.99
CA LEU A 417 -7.22 22.70 7.61
C LEU A 417 -5.72 22.66 7.94
N ARG A 418 -5.18 21.51 8.35
CA ARG A 418 -3.74 21.29 8.52
C ARG A 418 -2.99 21.55 7.21
N ALA A 419 -3.51 21.02 6.09
CA ALA A 419 -2.93 21.27 4.76
C ALA A 419 -2.89 22.76 4.41
N TYR A 420 -3.99 23.48 4.64
CA TYR A 420 -4.04 24.94 4.43
C TYR A 420 -3.01 25.69 5.29
N VAL A 421 -2.91 25.37 6.57
CA VAL A 421 -1.93 25.99 7.49
C VAL A 421 -0.51 25.66 7.08
N SER A 422 -0.21 24.43 6.67
CA SER A 422 1.14 24.05 6.27
C SER A 422 1.58 24.71 4.96
N VAL A 423 0.68 24.77 3.96
CA VAL A 423 0.96 25.23 2.59
C VAL A 423 0.88 26.75 2.47
N ALA A 424 -0.10 27.40 3.10
CA ALA A 424 -0.45 28.79 2.83
C ALA A 424 -0.84 29.59 4.09
N LEU A 425 -0.08 29.45 5.19
CA LEU A 425 -0.34 30.15 6.46
C LEU A 425 -0.62 31.65 6.28
N GLU A 426 0.20 32.35 5.49
CA GLU A 426 0.04 33.80 5.30
C GLU A 426 -1.33 34.18 4.73
N GLN A 427 -1.83 33.41 3.76
CA GLN A 427 -3.15 33.64 3.16
C GLN A 427 -4.27 33.34 4.15
N ILE A 428 -4.13 32.28 4.96
CA ILE A 428 -5.10 31.92 6.00
C ILE A 428 -5.15 32.97 7.11
N ALA A 429 -4.00 33.52 7.51
CA ALA A 429 -3.93 34.58 8.51
C ALA A 429 -4.52 35.91 8.00
N GLN A 430 -4.37 36.21 6.71
CA GLN A 430 -4.87 37.43 6.06
C GLN A 430 -6.35 37.36 5.65
N TRP A 431 -6.89 36.17 5.41
CA TRP A 431 -8.31 35.99 5.10
C TRP A 431 -9.18 36.31 6.32
N HIS A 432 -10.31 36.98 6.11
CA HIS A 432 -11.29 37.32 7.15
C HIS A 432 -12.72 37.09 6.66
N ASP A 433 -13.60 36.67 7.56
CA ASP A 433 -15.06 36.65 7.33
C ASP A 433 -15.69 38.05 7.46
N GLU A 434 -17.00 38.14 7.23
CA GLU A 434 -17.75 39.40 7.34
C GLU A 434 -17.79 39.95 8.78
N GLN A 435 -17.58 39.10 9.78
CA GLN A 435 -17.55 39.44 11.20
C GLN A 435 -16.15 39.87 11.68
N GLY A 436 -15.13 39.72 10.83
CA GLY A 436 -13.74 40.05 11.13
C GLY A 436 -12.95 38.93 11.81
N HIS A 437 -13.46 37.69 11.85
CA HIS A 437 -12.68 36.53 12.26
C HIS A 437 -11.75 36.11 11.12
N ASN A 438 -10.47 35.91 11.43
CA ASN A 438 -9.51 35.44 10.44
C ASN A 438 -9.52 33.91 10.28
N GLY A 439 -8.77 33.38 9.32
CA GLY A 439 -8.73 31.94 9.07
C GLY A 439 -8.17 31.13 10.26
N LEU A 440 -7.17 31.66 10.96
CA LEU A 440 -6.63 31.04 12.17
C LEU A 440 -7.68 30.92 13.28
N TRP A 441 -8.61 31.87 13.39
CA TRP A 441 -9.73 31.76 14.32
C TRP A 441 -10.60 30.52 14.03
N TYR A 442 -10.90 30.24 12.76
CA TYR A 442 -11.66 29.04 12.36
C TYR A 442 -10.90 27.75 12.66
N VAL A 443 -9.59 27.71 12.38
CA VAL A 443 -8.73 26.58 12.74
C VAL A 443 -8.79 26.33 14.25
N MET A 444 -8.74 27.39 15.06
CA MET A 444 -8.85 27.28 16.52
C MET A 444 -10.22 26.79 16.99
N GLN A 445 -11.32 27.19 16.34
CA GLN A 445 -12.65 26.67 16.67
C GLN A 445 -12.73 25.17 16.37
N VAL A 446 -12.19 24.72 15.24
CA VAL A 446 -12.16 23.29 14.89
C VAL A 446 -11.29 22.52 15.87
N VAL A 447 -10.08 22.99 16.20
CA VAL A 447 -9.23 22.37 17.23
C VAL A 447 -9.98 22.25 18.56
N SER A 448 -10.72 23.29 18.95
CA SER A 448 -11.54 23.27 20.18
C SER A 448 -12.65 22.22 20.12
N GLN A 449 -13.30 22.01 18.97
CA GLN A 449 -14.35 21.00 18.82
C GLN A 449 -13.77 19.58 18.78
N LEU A 450 -12.66 19.37 18.07
CA LEU A 450 -12.00 18.07 17.98
C LEU A 450 -11.47 17.61 19.34
N LEU A 451 -11.04 18.55 20.20
CA LEU A 451 -10.58 18.30 21.57
C LEU A 451 -11.71 18.36 22.62
N ASP A 452 -12.97 18.50 22.24
CA ASP A 452 -14.08 18.57 23.19
C ASP A 452 -14.24 17.21 23.91
N PRO A 453 -14.10 17.13 25.24
CA PRO A 453 -14.27 15.88 25.98
C PRO A 453 -15.72 15.35 26.00
N ARG A 454 -16.69 16.13 25.49
CA ARG A 454 -18.10 15.76 25.41
C ARG A 454 -18.43 14.96 24.15
N THR A 455 -17.59 15.04 23.13
CA THR A 455 -17.77 14.32 21.85
C THR A 455 -17.05 12.97 21.89
N SER A 456 -17.20 12.19 20.81
CA SER A 456 -16.48 10.92 20.62
C SER A 456 -14.97 11.10 20.84
N GLU A 457 -14.27 10.10 21.42
CA GLU A 457 -12.80 10.18 21.53
C GLU A 457 -12.13 10.28 20.14
N PHE A 458 -12.75 9.66 19.13
CA PHE A 458 -12.21 9.59 17.76
C PHE A 458 -12.16 10.93 17.05
N THR A 459 -12.83 11.98 17.55
CA THR A 459 -12.64 13.34 17.00
C THR A 459 -11.20 13.82 17.13
N ALA A 460 -10.44 13.26 18.08
CA ALA A 460 -9.05 13.60 18.33
C ALA A 460 -8.04 12.63 17.68
N ALA A 461 -8.46 11.76 16.76
CA ALA A 461 -7.57 10.79 16.11
C ALA A 461 -6.37 11.45 15.41
N PHE A 462 -6.58 12.58 14.72
CA PHE A 462 -5.52 13.26 13.95
C PHE A 462 -5.23 14.70 14.41
N VAL A 463 -5.95 15.19 15.42
CA VAL A 463 -5.82 16.59 15.89
C VAL A 463 -4.41 16.93 16.37
N GLY A 464 -3.64 15.92 16.82
CA GLY A 464 -2.24 16.09 17.19
C GLY A 464 -1.38 16.65 16.05
N ARG A 465 -1.59 16.18 14.82
CA ARG A 465 -0.87 16.67 13.63
C ARG A 465 -1.22 18.13 13.36
N LEU A 466 -2.51 18.49 13.37
CA LEU A 466 -2.97 19.86 13.18
C LEU A 466 -2.37 20.81 14.23
N VAL A 467 -2.40 20.44 15.51
CA VAL A 467 -1.85 21.25 16.59
C VAL A 467 -0.33 21.41 16.46
N SER A 468 0.40 20.32 16.18
CA SER A 468 1.85 20.36 15.98
C SER A 468 2.24 21.26 14.80
N THR A 469 1.53 21.16 13.67
CA THR A 469 1.72 22.06 12.52
C THR A 469 1.43 23.51 12.87
N LEU A 470 0.34 23.77 13.61
CA LEU A 470 -0.06 25.11 14.02
C LEU A 470 1.00 25.74 14.95
N ILE A 471 1.53 24.99 15.92
CA ILE A 471 2.62 25.42 16.80
C ILE A 471 3.89 25.72 15.98
N SER A 472 4.26 24.83 15.06
CA SER A 472 5.46 24.99 14.24
C SER A 472 5.39 26.22 13.33
N LYS A 473 4.24 26.48 12.72
CA LYS A 473 4.08 27.53 11.69
C LYS A 473 3.66 28.87 12.27
N ALA A 474 2.68 28.89 13.17
CA ALA A 474 2.06 30.09 13.71
C ALA A 474 2.46 30.40 15.17
N GLY A 475 3.31 29.58 15.81
CA GLY A 475 3.69 29.60 17.24
C GLY A 475 3.64 30.95 17.97
N GLN A 476 4.17 32.01 17.38
CA GLN A 476 4.21 33.35 17.99
C GLN A 476 2.87 34.09 17.95
N GLU A 477 2.02 33.83 16.96
CA GLU A 477 0.69 34.41 16.80
C GLU A 477 -0.37 33.73 17.68
N LEU A 478 -0.09 32.52 18.17
CA LEU A 478 -1.00 31.77 19.05
C LEU A 478 -1.06 32.36 20.46
N GLY A 479 0.06 32.85 21.01
CA GLY A 479 0.12 33.46 22.35
C GLY A 479 -0.62 32.62 23.41
N ASP A 480 -1.59 33.24 24.09
CA ASP A 480 -2.40 32.63 25.15
C ASP A 480 -3.26 31.43 24.68
N ASN A 481 -3.51 31.29 23.37
CA ASN A 481 -4.29 30.18 22.82
C ASN A 481 -3.56 28.84 22.94
N LEU A 482 -2.22 28.83 23.00
CA LEU A 482 -1.44 27.61 23.16
C LEU A 482 -1.77 26.92 24.49
N ASP A 483 -1.75 27.66 25.59
CA ASP A 483 -2.11 27.14 26.92
C ASP A 483 -3.53 26.58 26.96
N GLN A 484 -4.46 27.21 26.25
CA GLN A 484 -5.84 26.73 26.14
C GLN A 484 -5.93 25.41 25.37
N ILE A 485 -5.19 25.27 24.26
CA ILE A 485 -5.12 24.01 23.50
C ILE A 485 -4.53 22.89 24.37
N LEU A 486 -3.41 23.15 25.06
CA LEU A 486 -2.77 22.12 25.90
C LEU A 486 -3.69 21.66 27.04
N ARG A 487 -4.49 22.57 27.63
CA ARG A 487 -5.53 22.19 28.61
C ARG A 487 -6.63 21.33 27.99
N ALA A 488 -7.05 21.64 26.76
CA ALA A 488 -8.05 20.84 26.05
C ALA A 488 -7.50 19.45 25.72
N ILE A 489 -6.24 19.34 25.28
CA ILE A 489 -5.53 18.07 25.08
C ILE A 489 -5.53 17.24 26.37
N LEU A 490 -5.12 17.82 27.50
CA LEU A 490 -5.12 17.12 28.80
C LEU A 490 -6.51 16.61 29.17
N SER A 491 -7.54 17.42 28.94
CA SER A 491 -8.93 17.01 29.19
C SER A 491 -9.39 15.89 28.26
N LYS A 492 -8.97 15.90 26.99
CA LYS A 492 -9.33 14.86 26.01
C LYS A 492 -8.59 13.55 26.27
N MET A 493 -7.31 13.62 26.67
CA MET A 493 -6.53 12.45 27.12
C MET A 493 -7.14 11.75 28.32
N GLN A 494 -7.86 12.46 29.20
CA GLN A 494 -8.54 11.83 30.32
C GLN A 494 -9.72 10.94 29.87
N GLN A 495 -10.36 11.29 28.75
CA GLN A 495 -11.46 10.54 28.16
C GLN A 495 -10.97 9.39 27.28
N ALA A 496 -9.87 9.59 26.55
CA ALA A 496 -9.41 8.69 25.51
C ALA A 496 -8.78 7.40 26.08
N GLU A 497 -9.23 6.26 25.56
CA GLU A 497 -8.70 4.94 25.92
C GLU A 497 -7.92 4.32 24.75
N THR A 498 -8.33 4.62 23.52
CA THR A 498 -7.72 4.06 22.31
C THR A 498 -6.32 4.60 22.05
N LEU A 499 -5.42 3.71 21.63
CA LEU A 499 -4.01 4.00 21.39
C LEU A 499 -3.79 5.09 20.34
N SER A 500 -4.47 5.03 19.20
CA SER A 500 -4.31 6.00 18.11
C SER A 500 -4.61 7.44 18.56
N VAL A 501 -5.71 7.62 19.29
CA VAL A 501 -6.09 8.93 19.88
C VAL A 501 -5.08 9.37 20.92
N MET A 502 -4.67 8.48 21.82
CA MET A 502 -3.68 8.80 22.86
C MET A 502 -2.32 9.15 22.28
N GLN A 503 -1.85 8.42 21.27
CA GLN A 503 -0.62 8.71 20.54
C GLN A 503 -0.70 10.10 19.92
N SER A 504 -1.75 10.40 19.14
CA SER A 504 -1.98 11.71 18.52
C SER A 504 -1.86 12.87 19.53
N LEU A 505 -2.51 12.73 20.69
CA LEU A 505 -2.50 13.74 21.75
C LEU A 505 -1.14 13.86 22.45
N ILE A 506 -0.50 12.73 22.78
CA ILE A 506 0.82 12.71 23.43
C ILE A 506 1.89 13.28 22.52
N MET A 507 1.79 13.02 21.21
CA MET A 507 2.76 13.50 20.22
C MET A 507 2.86 15.03 20.20
N VAL A 508 1.80 15.78 20.56
CA VAL A 508 1.90 17.25 20.70
C VAL A 508 2.95 17.64 21.76
N PHE A 509 2.96 16.95 22.90
CA PHE A 509 3.96 17.18 23.95
C PHE A 509 5.34 16.70 23.52
N ALA A 510 5.42 15.57 22.80
CA ALA A 510 6.68 15.09 22.25
C ALA A 510 7.31 16.13 21.32
N HIS A 511 6.56 16.71 20.38
CA HIS A 511 7.05 17.79 19.52
C HIS A 511 7.50 19.03 20.32
N LEU A 512 6.74 19.44 21.34
CA LEU A 512 7.09 20.58 22.21
C LEU A 512 8.38 20.36 23.01
N VAL A 513 8.76 19.12 23.35
CA VAL A 513 10.05 18.82 23.98
C VAL A 513 11.23 19.25 23.08
N HIS A 514 11.07 19.22 21.76
CA HIS A 514 12.16 19.63 20.86
C HIS A 514 12.34 21.14 20.76
N SER A 515 11.27 21.91 20.91
CA SER A 515 11.25 23.35 20.66
C SER A 515 11.15 24.20 21.93
N GLN A 516 10.41 23.74 22.94
CA GLN A 516 10.03 24.50 24.14
C GLN A 516 10.05 23.62 25.41
N LEU A 517 11.15 22.88 25.64
CA LEU A 517 11.28 21.96 26.77
C LEU A 517 11.00 22.60 28.14
N GLU A 518 11.71 23.65 28.53
CA GLU A 518 11.54 24.24 29.87
C GLU A 518 10.16 24.91 30.06
N PRO A 519 9.66 25.71 29.10
CA PRO A 519 8.30 26.25 29.17
C PRO A 519 7.23 25.16 29.28
N LEU A 520 7.39 24.04 28.57
CA LEU A 520 6.48 22.90 28.66
C LEU A 520 6.46 22.31 30.08
N LEU A 521 7.64 22.07 30.67
CA LEU A 521 7.73 21.54 32.03
C LEU A 521 7.15 22.50 33.08
N GLU A 522 7.35 23.81 32.92
CA GLU A 522 6.77 24.84 33.79
C GLU A 522 5.24 24.86 33.67
N PHE A 523 4.72 24.87 32.44
CA PHE A 523 3.29 24.81 32.15
C PHE A 523 2.64 23.58 32.77
N LEU A 524 3.16 22.37 32.50
CA LEU A 524 2.60 21.12 33.01
C LEU A 524 2.69 20.97 34.53
N CYS A 525 3.62 21.67 35.20
CA CYS A 525 3.69 21.69 36.66
C CYS A 525 2.76 22.73 37.29
N SER A 526 2.40 23.79 36.54
CA SER A 526 1.51 24.84 37.02
C SER A 526 0.04 24.38 37.14
N LEU A 527 -0.31 23.25 36.51
CA LEU A 527 -1.68 22.76 36.40
C LEU A 527 -1.90 21.45 37.18
N PRO A 528 -3.06 21.30 37.84
CA PRO A 528 -3.45 20.00 38.36
C PRO A 528 -3.91 19.09 37.21
N GLY A 529 -3.39 17.87 37.19
CA GLY A 529 -3.90 16.76 36.39
C GLY A 529 -5.18 16.15 36.99
N PRO A 530 -5.75 15.13 36.33
CA PRO A 530 -7.04 14.54 36.71
C PRO A 530 -7.04 13.85 38.09
N THR A 531 -5.85 13.52 38.61
CA THR A 531 -5.65 12.86 39.91
C THR A 531 -5.32 13.85 41.04
N GLY A 532 -5.32 15.16 40.76
CA GLY A 532 -4.94 16.21 41.71
C GLY A 532 -3.43 16.41 41.90
N LYS A 533 -2.61 15.59 41.23
CA LYS A 533 -1.15 15.77 41.11
C LYS A 533 -0.81 16.67 39.92
N PRO A 534 0.44 17.14 39.74
CA PRO A 534 0.80 17.95 38.58
C PRO A 534 0.45 17.27 37.25
N ALA A 535 0.01 18.04 36.25
CA ALA A 535 -0.32 17.49 34.93
C ALA A 535 0.87 16.81 34.25
N LEU A 536 2.10 17.23 34.58
CA LEU A 536 3.33 16.55 34.16
C LEU A 536 3.33 15.05 34.53
N GLU A 537 2.91 14.71 35.74
CA GLU A 537 2.84 13.30 36.17
C GLU A 537 1.81 12.51 35.35
N PHE A 538 0.68 13.14 35.00
CA PHE A 538 -0.33 12.52 34.15
C PHE A 538 0.20 12.24 32.74
N VAL A 539 0.74 13.27 32.07
CA VAL A 539 1.30 13.13 30.70
C VAL A 539 2.38 12.06 30.67
N MET A 540 3.34 12.12 31.60
CA MET A 540 4.43 11.16 31.64
C MET A 540 3.94 9.74 31.96
N THR A 541 2.95 9.58 32.84
CA THR A 541 2.39 8.25 33.14
C THR A 541 1.71 7.65 31.91
N GLU A 542 0.86 8.41 31.23
CA GLU A 542 0.16 7.92 30.05
C GLU A 542 1.10 7.62 28.88
N TRP A 543 2.13 8.47 28.70
CA TRP A 543 3.16 8.27 27.69
C TRP A 543 4.02 7.03 27.99
N MET A 544 4.57 6.90 29.20
CA MET A 544 5.44 5.75 29.55
C MET A 544 4.71 4.41 29.48
N ASN A 545 3.39 4.39 29.70
CA ASN A 545 2.57 3.19 29.59
C ASN A 545 2.29 2.78 28.13
N ARG A 546 2.46 3.67 27.15
CA ARG A 546 2.09 3.43 25.74
C ARG A 546 3.22 3.59 24.74
N GLN A 547 4.37 4.14 25.13
CA GLN A 547 5.52 4.36 24.24
C GLN A 547 5.85 3.13 23.39
N HIS A 548 5.95 1.95 24.02
CA HIS A 548 6.26 0.69 23.35
C HIS A 548 5.20 0.19 22.34
N LEU A 549 4.06 0.89 22.26
CA LEU A 549 2.97 0.59 21.33
C LEU A 549 2.86 1.63 20.21
N PHE A 550 3.64 2.72 20.26
CA PHE A 550 3.57 3.75 19.23
C PHE A 550 4.01 3.18 17.88
N TYR A 551 3.28 3.57 16.84
CA TYR A 551 3.53 3.19 15.46
C TYR A 551 3.82 4.43 14.60
N GLY A 552 4.36 4.25 13.39
CA GLY A 552 4.80 5.33 12.53
C GLY A 552 6.30 5.60 12.64
N GLN A 553 7.00 5.59 11.51
CA GLN A 553 8.46 5.76 11.49
C GLN A 553 8.88 7.14 12.02
N TYR A 554 8.18 8.19 11.60
CA TYR A 554 8.46 9.56 12.02
C TYR A 554 8.06 9.80 13.48
N GLU A 555 6.86 9.40 13.88
CA GLU A 555 6.32 9.51 15.23
C GLU A 555 7.25 8.82 16.24
N ASN A 556 7.76 7.63 15.92
CA ASN A 556 8.71 6.91 16.77
C ASN A 556 10.05 7.65 16.89
N LYS A 557 10.57 8.26 15.83
CA LYS A 557 11.79 9.09 15.89
C LYS A 557 11.59 10.31 16.79
N VAL A 558 10.51 11.06 16.58
CA VAL A 558 10.18 12.25 17.37
C VAL A 558 10.04 11.86 18.85
N SER A 559 9.24 10.84 19.15
CA SER A 559 9.02 10.39 20.53
C SER A 559 10.31 9.91 21.20
N SER A 560 11.09 9.04 20.53
CA SER A 560 12.34 8.50 21.08
C SER A 560 13.37 9.60 21.38
N ILE A 561 13.55 10.55 20.46
CA ILE A 561 14.50 11.65 20.65
C ILE A 561 13.99 12.62 21.72
N ALA A 562 12.67 12.85 21.83
CA ALA A 562 12.09 13.62 22.93
C ALA A 562 12.39 12.97 24.29
N LEU A 563 12.26 11.65 24.38
CA LEU A 563 12.60 10.88 25.59
C LEU A 563 14.09 10.96 25.95
N CYS A 564 14.99 10.90 24.96
CA CYS A 564 16.42 11.15 25.15
C CYS A 564 16.68 12.54 25.77
N LYS A 565 16.03 13.58 25.21
CA LYS A 565 16.16 14.96 25.71
C LYS A 565 15.62 15.12 27.14
N LEU A 566 14.47 14.52 27.45
CA LEU A 566 13.89 14.55 28.80
C LEU A 566 14.80 13.86 29.83
N LEU A 567 15.37 12.70 29.47
CA LEU A 567 16.30 11.98 30.33
C LEU A 567 17.59 12.78 30.57
N GLN A 568 18.19 13.30 29.51
CA GLN A 568 19.40 14.11 29.58
C GLN A 568 19.18 15.38 30.38
N TYR A 569 18.05 16.07 30.16
CA TYR A 569 17.69 17.29 30.89
C TYR A 569 17.52 16.99 32.39
N GLY A 570 16.68 16.01 32.74
CA GLY A 570 16.38 15.68 34.15
C GLY A 570 17.60 15.27 34.99
N ILE A 571 18.66 14.76 34.35
CA ILE A 571 19.92 14.43 35.02
C ILE A 571 20.87 15.62 35.06
N ASN A 572 21.08 16.30 33.92
CA ASN A 572 22.07 17.39 33.84
C ASN A 572 21.68 18.61 34.69
N THR A 573 20.38 18.88 34.82
CA THR A 573 19.87 20.03 35.60
C THR A 573 19.39 19.65 37.00
N ASP A 574 19.48 18.36 37.37
CA ASP A 574 18.92 17.81 38.61
C ASP A 574 17.43 18.17 38.83
N ASP A 575 16.62 18.15 37.76
CA ASP A 575 15.23 18.60 37.79
C ASP A 575 14.32 17.65 38.59
N LYS A 576 13.98 18.07 39.82
CA LYS A 576 13.10 17.34 40.73
C LYS A 576 11.69 17.12 40.18
N ARG A 577 11.22 17.99 39.27
CA ARG A 577 9.91 17.84 38.62
C ARG A 577 9.82 16.52 37.86
N LEU A 578 10.94 16.05 37.29
CA LEU A 578 11.02 14.78 36.57
C LEU A 578 11.49 13.62 37.47
N GLN A 579 12.46 13.86 38.35
CA GLN A 579 13.04 12.80 39.20
C GLN A 579 12.07 12.24 40.24
N ASP A 580 11.18 13.08 40.78
CA ASP A 580 10.27 12.68 41.87
C ASP A 580 9.05 11.89 41.35
N ILE A 581 8.83 11.87 40.04
CA ILE A 581 7.72 11.12 39.41
C ILE A 581 8.02 9.62 39.45
N LYS A 582 7.00 8.84 39.81
CA LYS A 582 7.04 7.36 39.78
C LYS A 582 5.96 6.84 38.86
N VAL A 583 6.34 5.87 38.02
CA VAL A 583 5.46 5.26 37.01
C VAL A 583 5.49 3.74 37.11
N LYS A 584 4.58 3.08 36.39
CA LYS A 584 4.58 1.61 36.26
C LYS A 584 5.83 1.17 35.50
N GLY A 585 6.52 0.17 36.04
CA GLY A 585 7.73 -0.41 35.46
C GLY A 585 7.42 -1.57 34.54
N GLU A 586 7.65 -2.77 35.05
CA GLU A 586 7.49 -4.05 34.37
C GLU A 586 6.46 -4.90 35.11
N GLU A 587 5.80 -5.78 34.37
CA GLU A 587 4.97 -6.81 34.96
C GLU A 587 5.85 -7.91 35.56
N LEU A 588 5.50 -8.36 36.76
CA LEU A 588 6.17 -9.45 37.44
C LEU A 588 5.58 -10.79 36.99
N PHE A 589 6.31 -11.49 36.12
CA PHE A 589 5.93 -12.81 35.62
C PHE A 589 6.45 -13.94 36.51
N ASN A 590 5.71 -15.06 36.56
CA ASN A 590 6.23 -16.33 37.05
C ASN A 590 6.68 -17.16 35.85
N MET A 591 8.00 -17.33 35.69
CA MET A 591 8.62 -18.07 34.56
C MET A 591 8.19 -19.56 34.50
N GLU A 592 7.65 -20.12 35.59
CA GLU A 592 7.13 -21.49 35.62
C GLU A 592 5.68 -21.61 35.09
N GLU A 593 5.00 -20.49 34.84
CA GLU A 593 3.62 -20.47 34.37
C GLU A 593 3.58 -20.38 32.83
N GLY A 594 3.22 -21.48 32.16
CA GLY A 594 2.96 -21.47 30.71
C GLY A 594 1.77 -20.57 30.33
N ILE A 595 1.49 -20.40 29.02
CA ILE A 595 0.53 -19.45 28.41
C ILE A 595 -0.51 -18.85 29.39
N ARG A 596 -0.41 -17.54 29.60
CA ARG A 596 -1.28 -16.80 30.51
C ARG A 596 -2.54 -16.31 29.80
N THR A 597 -3.66 -16.97 30.06
CA THR A 597 -4.96 -16.59 29.50
C THR A 597 -5.66 -15.54 30.38
N ARG A 598 -6.63 -14.81 29.82
CA ARG A 598 -7.47 -13.83 30.57
C ARG A 598 -8.05 -14.42 31.86
N SER A 599 -8.42 -15.71 31.85
CA SER A 599 -8.93 -16.43 33.03
C SER A 599 -7.90 -16.65 34.14
N LYS A 600 -6.62 -16.83 33.80
CA LYS A 600 -5.52 -16.95 34.76
C LYS A 600 -5.19 -15.58 35.37
N THR A 601 -5.17 -14.53 34.56
CA THR A 601 -4.97 -13.15 35.02
C THR A 601 -6.10 -12.65 35.93
N ALA A 602 -7.35 -13.07 35.67
CA ALA A 602 -8.46 -12.76 36.58
C ALA A 602 -8.31 -13.43 37.97
N LYS A 603 -7.68 -14.61 38.05
CA LYS A 603 -7.42 -15.33 39.30
C LYS A 603 -6.18 -14.82 40.03
N ASN A 604 -5.13 -14.48 39.29
CA ASN A 604 -3.90 -13.88 39.78
C ASN A 604 -3.68 -12.54 39.06
N PRO A 605 -4.18 -11.41 39.63
CA PRO A 605 -4.07 -10.12 38.99
C PRO A 605 -2.62 -9.70 38.79
N GLU A 606 -2.38 -8.98 37.70
CA GLU A 606 -1.07 -8.50 37.29
C GLU A 606 -0.44 -7.64 38.39
N ARG A 607 0.83 -7.93 38.70
CA ARG A 607 1.61 -7.14 39.65
C ARG A 607 2.67 -6.40 38.86
N TRP A 608 2.61 -5.08 38.94
CA TRP A 608 3.54 -4.19 38.26
C TRP A 608 4.53 -3.60 39.25
N THR A 609 5.79 -3.49 38.86
CA THR A 609 6.77 -2.72 39.64
C THR A 609 6.46 -1.22 39.54
N THR A 610 6.92 -0.44 40.53
CA THR A 610 6.83 1.03 40.51
C THR A 610 8.25 1.58 40.57
N ILE A 611 8.66 2.30 39.54
CA ILE A 611 10.04 2.77 39.35
C ILE A 611 10.08 4.29 39.08
N PRO A 612 11.22 4.96 39.29
CA PRO A 612 11.38 6.36 38.92
C PRO A 612 11.16 6.58 37.42
N LEU A 613 10.59 7.73 37.07
CA LEU A 613 10.29 8.09 35.68
C LEU A 613 11.51 7.97 34.77
N LEU A 614 12.64 8.56 35.17
CA LEU A 614 13.86 8.55 34.36
C LEU A 614 14.36 7.13 34.10
N VAL A 615 14.19 6.21 35.05
CA VAL A 615 14.54 4.80 34.87
C VAL A 615 13.62 4.13 33.85
N LYS A 616 12.31 4.43 33.89
CA LYS A 616 11.37 3.92 32.88
C LYS A 616 11.68 4.47 31.49
N ILE A 617 12.01 5.75 31.37
CA ILE A 617 12.46 6.36 30.10
C ILE A 617 13.68 5.63 29.57
N TYR A 618 14.69 5.40 30.40
CA TYR A 618 15.90 4.69 30.01
C TYR A 618 15.61 3.28 29.47
N LYS A 619 14.73 2.52 30.15
CA LYS A 619 14.28 1.20 29.68
C LYS A 619 13.56 1.25 28.33
N LEU A 620 12.69 2.25 28.14
CA LEU A 620 11.99 2.43 26.87
C LEU A 620 12.97 2.77 25.74
N LEU A 621 13.99 3.61 25.98
CA LEU A 621 15.01 3.91 24.96
C LEU A 621 15.82 2.67 24.55
N ILE A 622 16.07 1.74 25.48
CA ILE A 622 16.69 0.44 25.17
C ILE A 622 15.75 -0.41 24.31
N ASN A 623 14.44 -0.41 24.62
CA ASN A 623 13.44 -1.08 23.81
C ASN A 623 13.35 -0.51 22.39
N GLU A 624 13.36 0.82 22.24
CA GLU A 624 13.38 1.47 20.92
C GLU A 624 14.65 1.13 20.11
N LEU A 625 15.81 1.04 20.78
CA LEU A 625 17.03 0.56 20.13
C LEU A 625 16.89 -0.90 19.68
N SER A 626 16.34 -1.77 20.52
CA SER A 626 16.08 -3.17 20.18
C SER A 626 15.19 -3.28 18.94
N ASN A 627 14.06 -2.55 18.92
CA ASN A 627 13.14 -2.50 17.80
C ASN A 627 13.83 -1.98 16.53
N ALA A 628 14.66 -0.93 16.64
CA ALA A 628 15.39 -0.36 15.51
C ALA A 628 16.45 -1.34 14.96
N MET A 629 17.15 -2.08 15.83
CA MET A 629 18.12 -3.10 15.44
C MET A 629 17.44 -4.27 14.72
N GLU A 630 16.31 -4.75 15.24
CA GLU A 630 15.53 -5.84 14.64
C GLU A 630 14.96 -5.44 13.27
N ALA A 631 14.37 -4.24 13.17
CA ALA A 631 13.86 -3.70 11.91
C ALA A 631 14.97 -3.56 10.85
N ASN A 632 16.15 -3.07 11.24
CA ASN A 632 17.27 -2.91 10.31
C ASN A 632 17.92 -4.25 9.94
N ALA A 633 18.02 -5.22 10.86
CA ALA A 633 18.52 -6.56 10.55
C ALA A 633 17.61 -7.27 9.53
N THR A 634 16.28 -7.11 9.68
CA THR A 634 15.30 -7.65 8.74
C THR A 634 15.45 -7.02 7.35
N ARG A 635 15.59 -5.68 7.26
CA ARG A 635 15.82 -4.98 5.98
C ARG A 635 17.13 -5.39 5.32
N GLN A 636 18.21 -5.58 6.08
CA GLN A 636 19.49 -6.02 5.55
C GLN A 636 19.39 -7.44 5.00
N SER A 637 18.75 -8.35 5.72
CA SER A 637 18.51 -9.70 5.23
C SER A 637 17.70 -9.66 3.93
N ALA A 638 16.57 -8.93 3.87
CA ALA A 638 15.76 -8.79 2.67
C ALA A 638 16.52 -8.17 1.48
N ALA A 639 17.42 -7.21 1.75
CA ALA A 639 18.29 -6.63 0.73
C ALA A 639 19.35 -7.63 0.23
N GLU A 640 19.92 -8.46 1.10
CA GLU A 640 20.86 -9.54 0.74
C GLU A 640 20.17 -10.65 -0.08
N TRP A 641 18.91 -10.98 0.20
CA TRP A 641 18.10 -11.86 -0.67
C TRP A 641 17.82 -11.23 -2.05
N SER A 642 18.02 -9.92 -2.21
CA SER A 642 17.79 -9.17 -3.48
C SER A 642 19.06 -8.78 -4.24
N GLN A 643 20.24 -8.84 -3.60
CA GLN A 643 21.53 -8.53 -4.20
C GLN A 643 22.53 -9.67 -3.98
N ASP A 644 22.83 -10.39 -5.06
CA ASP A 644 23.95 -11.33 -5.20
C ASP A 644 23.99 -12.56 -4.27
N GLU A 645 23.19 -13.59 -4.58
CA GLU A 645 23.67 -14.98 -4.45
C GLU A 645 24.24 -15.48 -5.79
N THR A 646 25.28 -14.80 -6.25
CA THR A 646 26.33 -15.44 -7.07
C THR A 646 27.62 -15.45 -6.27
N SER A 647 27.77 -16.42 -5.37
CA SER A 647 29.09 -16.85 -4.92
C SER A 647 29.07 -18.31 -4.52
N ASP A 648 29.75 -19.11 -5.34
CA ASP A 648 30.09 -20.51 -5.10
C ASP A 648 30.64 -20.73 -3.69
N MET A 649 29.99 -21.54 -2.85
CA MET A 649 30.61 -22.32 -1.77
C MET A 649 29.69 -23.49 -1.37
N TRP A 650 29.71 -24.55 -2.18
CA TRP A 650 29.36 -25.90 -1.72
C TRP A 650 30.56 -26.80 -2.01
N GLU A 651 31.53 -26.84 -1.08
CA GLU A 651 32.34 -28.04 -0.91
C GLU A 651 31.64 -28.91 0.12
N ASP A 652 31.33 -30.13 -0.31
CA ASP A 652 30.70 -31.20 0.46
C ASP A 652 31.40 -31.40 1.82
N GLU A 653 30.62 -31.51 2.90
CA GLU A 653 30.89 -32.48 3.95
C GLU A 653 29.58 -32.83 4.68
N ASP A 654 29.24 -34.11 4.59
CA ASP A 654 28.12 -34.77 5.25
C ASP A 654 28.22 -34.66 6.78
N GLU A 655 27.17 -34.19 7.47
CA GLU A 655 26.84 -34.66 8.82
C GLU A 655 25.33 -34.85 8.96
N GLU A 656 24.97 -36.07 9.38
CA GLU A 656 23.64 -36.59 9.65
C GLU A 656 23.08 -36.08 10.99
N ASP A 657 21.74 -36.14 11.11
CA ASP A 657 20.89 -36.01 12.32
C ASP A 657 20.68 -34.57 12.85
N ASP A 658 19.46 -34.08 13.13
CA ASP A 658 18.35 -34.72 13.84
C ASP A 658 16.97 -34.42 13.24
N GLU A 659 16.10 -35.43 13.32
CA GLU A 659 14.65 -35.36 13.06
C GLU A 659 13.93 -34.62 14.21
N GLU A 660 13.19 -33.56 13.89
CA GLU A 660 12.04 -33.16 14.71
C GLU A 660 10.82 -32.91 13.81
N GLU A 661 9.90 -33.86 13.82
CA GLU A 661 8.56 -33.78 13.23
C GLU A 661 7.77 -32.62 13.88
N GLY A 662 7.65 -31.51 13.16
CA GLY A 662 6.71 -30.45 13.44
C GLY A 662 5.74 -30.29 12.27
N LEU A 663 4.49 -30.68 12.47
CA LEU A 663 3.35 -30.30 11.62
C LEU A 663 3.22 -28.77 11.59
N ALA A 664 3.91 -28.11 10.65
CA ALA A 664 3.71 -26.71 10.34
C ALA A 664 2.78 -26.61 9.12
N GLY A 665 1.48 -26.63 9.40
CA GLY A 665 0.54 -25.99 8.49
C GLY A 665 0.92 -24.52 8.37
N GLN A 666 0.81 -23.98 7.15
CA GLN A 666 0.93 -22.56 6.80
C GLN A 666 0.69 -21.66 8.02
N LEU A 667 1.75 -21.01 8.50
CA LEU A 667 1.61 -20.07 9.59
C LEU A 667 0.68 -18.96 9.11
N LEU A 668 -0.28 -18.59 9.95
CA LEU A 668 -1.19 -17.48 9.70
C LEU A 668 -0.42 -16.17 9.36
N SER A 669 0.86 -16.06 9.77
CA SER A 669 1.77 -14.98 9.41
C SER A 669 2.08 -14.91 7.92
N ASP A 670 2.16 -16.04 7.22
CA ASP A 670 2.54 -16.10 5.80
C ASP A 670 1.34 -15.77 4.89
N ILE A 671 0.12 -16.06 5.38
CA ILE A 671 -1.13 -15.63 4.74
C ILE A 671 -1.39 -14.14 5.03
N LEU A 672 -0.99 -13.64 6.20
CA LEU A 672 -1.11 -12.21 6.53
C LEU A 672 -0.08 -11.35 5.80
N SER A 673 1.14 -11.83 5.57
CA SER A 673 2.18 -11.10 4.82
C SER A 673 1.95 -11.08 3.31
N ALA A 674 1.22 -12.06 2.75
CA ALA A 674 0.79 -12.06 1.35
C ALA A 674 -0.46 -11.20 1.11
N ASN A 675 -1.25 -10.92 2.15
CA ASN A 675 -2.39 -10.00 2.08
C ASN A 675 -1.91 -8.56 2.28
N LYS A 676 -1.71 -7.84 1.17
CA LYS A 676 -1.54 -6.37 1.14
C LYS A 676 -2.71 -5.56 1.74
N TYR A 677 -3.76 -6.22 2.24
CA TYR A 677 -4.92 -5.56 2.81
C TYR A 677 -4.71 -4.99 4.22
N ASP A 678 -3.61 -5.33 4.92
CA ASP A 678 -3.32 -4.80 6.27
C ASP A 678 -2.17 -3.78 6.30
N ASP A 679 -1.39 -3.62 5.21
CA ASP A 679 -0.37 -2.57 5.11
C ASP A 679 -0.98 -1.18 4.88
N ASP A 680 -2.15 -1.10 4.21
CA ASP A 680 -2.85 0.17 3.95
C ASP A 680 -3.29 0.92 5.24
N TYR A 681 -3.37 0.22 6.39
CA TYR A 681 -3.71 0.88 7.67
C TYR A 681 -2.50 1.44 8.42
N TYR A 682 -1.27 1.09 8.02
CA TYR A 682 -0.03 1.47 8.71
C TYR A 682 1.01 2.19 7.83
N GLU A 683 0.81 2.27 6.51
CA GLU A 683 1.68 3.01 5.56
C GLU A 683 1.45 4.54 5.52
N ASP A 684 0.39 5.05 6.16
CA ASP A 684 -0.07 6.45 6.03
C ASP A 684 0.96 7.53 6.50
N ASP A 685 2.04 7.11 7.18
CA ASP A 685 3.09 8.01 7.69
C ASP A 685 4.31 8.16 6.76
N GLU A 686 4.51 7.27 5.78
CA GLU A 686 5.65 7.36 4.85
C GLU A 686 5.49 8.50 3.82
N ASP A 687 4.25 8.96 3.61
CA ASP A 687 3.88 9.96 2.61
C ASP A 687 3.49 11.34 3.17
N ASP A 688 3.47 11.58 4.50
CA ASP A 688 3.09 12.89 5.03
C ASP A 688 4.11 14.00 4.61
N PRO A 689 3.71 14.98 3.77
CA PRO A 689 4.63 15.99 3.27
C PRO A 689 5.18 16.92 4.36
N ASP A 690 4.56 16.98 5.53
CA ASP A 690 5.03 17.78 6.67
C ASP A 690 6.08 17.01 7.47
N ALA A 691 5.90 15.71 7.67
CA ALA A 691 6.88 14.83 8.33
C ALA A 691 8.18 14.75 7.51
N LEU A 692 8.07 14.56 6.19
CA LEU A 692 9.21 14.51 5.27
C LEU A 692 10.07 15.80 5.26
N LYS A 693 9.49 16.94 5.64
CA LYS A 693 10.19 18.23 5.73
C LYS A 693 10.86 18.46 7.10
N ASP A 694 10.52 17.68 8.11
CA ASP A 694 11.13 17.79 9.43
C ASP A 694 12.55 17.19 9.42
N PRO A 695 13.58 17.92 9.88
CA PRO A 695 14.94 17.39 10.01
C PRO A 695 15.06 16.08 10.81
N LEU A 696 14.15 15.83 11.76
CA LEU A 696 14.13 14.59 12.55
C LEU A 696 13.81 13.36 11.69
N TYR A 697 13.11 13.53 10.57
CA TYR A 697 12.80 12.44 9.65
C TYR A 697 14.07 11.77 9.10
N GLN A 698 15.12 12.56 8.85
CA GLN A 698 16.38 12.09 8.26
C GLN A 698 17.35 11.46 9.28
N VAL A 699 17.01 11.50 10.58
CA VAL A 699 17.89 10.93 11.61
C VAL A 699 17.85 9.41 11.53
N ASP A 700 19.04 8.79 11.52
CA ASP A 700 19.20 7.37 11.80
C ASP A 700 18.98 7.15 13.30
N LEU A 701 17.82 6.57 13.62
CA LEU A 701 17.40 6.35 15.00
C LEU A 701 18.32 5.36 15.72
N GLN A 702 18.78 4.30 15.04
CA GLN A 702 19.65 3.30 15.66
C GLN A 702 21.00 3.92 16.02
N ALA A 703 21.61 4.68 15.10
CA ALA A 703 22.87 5.38 15.36
C ALA A 703 22.71 6.41 16.49
N TYR A 704 21.64 7.22 16.45
CA TYR A 704 21.38 8.23 17.47
C TYR A 704 21.20 7.62 18.87
N LEU A 705 20.39 6.56 19.00
CA LEU A 705 20.16 5.88 20.27
C LEU A 705 21.42 5.18 20.78
N THR A 706 22.20 4.56 19.90
CA THR A 706 23.49 3.94 20.24
C THR A 706 24.44 4.96 20.84
N ASP A 707 24.64 6.10 20.16
CA ASP A 707 25.51 7.18 20.64
C ASP A 707 25.01 7.74 21.98
N PHE A 708 23.70 7.96 22.11
CA PHE A 708 23.10 8.46 23.33
C PHE A 708 23.31 7.51 24.52
N LEU A 709 23.04 6.22 24.35
CA LEU A 709 23.17 5.21 25.42
C LEU A 709 24.64 5.00 25.82
N CYS A 710 25.56 5.00 24.85
CA CYS A 710 27.01 4.93 25.11
C CYS A 710 27.51 6.13 25.93
N GLN A 711 27.06 7.34 25.59
CA GLN A 711 27.39 8.54 26.36
C GLN A 711 26.74 8.52 27.75
N PHE A 712 25.51 8.02 27.85
CA PHE A 712 24.79 7.89 29.12
C PHE A 712 25.49 6.93 30.09
N ALA A 713 25.98 5.79 29.61
CA ALA A 713 26.66 4.78 30.42
C ALA A 713 27.96 5.29 31.07
N GLN A 714 28.57 6.34 30.52
CA GLN A 714 29.77 6.97 31.08
C GLN A 714 29.46 7.95 32.22
N GLN A 715 28.19 8.28 32.46
CA GLN A 715 27.81 9.21 33.52
C GLN A 715 27.83 8.56 34.91
N PRO A 716 28.15 9.31 35.99
CA PRO A 716 28.23 8.75 37.35
C PRO A 716 26.91 8.16 37.87
N CYS A 717 25.78 8.65 37.36
CA CYS A 717 24.46 8.17 37.76
C CYS A 717 24.13 6.79 37.18
N PHE A 718 24.85 6.32 36.15
CA PHE A 718 24.56 5.09 35.43
C PHE A 718 24.45 3.86 36.34
N THR A 719 25.27 3.76 37.38
CA THR A 719 25.23 2.64 38.34
C THR A 719 23.82 2.43 38.90
N VAL A 720 23.11 3.51 39.25
CA VAL A 720 21.75 3.44 39.80
C VAL A 720 20.77 2.95 38.75
N PHE A 721 20.89 3.40 37.50
CA PHE A 721 20.04 2.95 36.40
C PHE A 721 20.29 1.48 36.05
N SER A 722 21.55 1.05 36.06
CA SER A 722 21.97 -0.31 35.73
C SER A 722 21.40 -1.35 36.69
N GLU A 723 21.15 -1.00 37.96
CA GLU A 723 20.54 -1.91 38.95
C GLU A 723 19.08 -2.23 38.63
N HIS A 724 18.39 -1.35 37.90
CA HIS A 724 16.99 -1.55 37.52
C HIS A 724 16.81 -2.37 36.24
N LEU A 725 17.88 -2.67 35.50
CA LEU A 725 17.79 -3.37 34.22
C LEU A 725 17.53 -4.86 34.37
N ASN A 726 16.61 -5.37 33.56
CA ASN A 726 16.35 -6.80 33.40
C ASN A 726 17.40 -7.43 32.46
N GLU A 727 17.33 -8.75 32.26
CA GLU A 727 18.34 -9.47 31.47
C GLU A 727 18.29 -9.14 29.98
N SER A 728 17.10 -9.00 29.39
CA SER A 728 16.95 -8.67 27.95
C SER A 728 17.50 -7.28 27.64
N GLU A 729 17.21 -6.29 28.49
CA GLU A 729 17.73 -4.93 28.34
C GLU A 729 19.26 -4.90 28.46
N ARG A 730 19.84 -5.68 29.38
CA ARG A 730 21.30 -5.81 29.48
C ARG A 730 21.92 -6.42 28.22
N ARG A 731 21.27 -7.41 27.60
CA ARG A 731 21.75 -8.02 26.35
C ARG A 731 21.77 -7.03 25.20
N VAL A 732 20.75 -6.17 25.09
CA VAL A 732 20.71 -5.09 24.07
C VAL A 732 21.87 -4.11 24.29
N LEU A 733 22.13 -3.70 25.53
CA LEU A 733 23.25 -2.82 25.85
C LEU A 733 24.62 -3.47 25.57
N GLN A 734 24.77 -4.76 25.86
CA GLN A 734 25.99 -5.51 25.55
C GLN A 734 26.26 -5.56 24.04
N ALA A 735 25.22 -5.63 23.21
CA ALA A 735 25.35 -5.63 21.75
C ALA A 735 25.96 -4.33 21.20
N ILE A 736 25.81 -3.21 21.92
CA ILE A 736 26.44 -1.91 21.60
C ILE A 736 27.69 -1.59 22.44
N GLY A 737 28.18 -2.54 23.23
CA GLY A 737 29.44 -2.44 23.96
C GLY A 737 29.37 -1.80 25.36
N ILE A 738 28.19 -1.78 26.00
CA ILE A 738 27.97 -1.27 27.37
C ILE A 738 27.94 -2.39 28.42
#